data_AF-A0A7Y7H530-F1
#
_entry.id   AF-A0A7Y7H530-F1
#
_cell.length_a   1.000
_cell.length_b   1.000
_cell.length_c   1.000
_cell.angle_alpha   90.00
_cell.angle_beta   90.00
_cell.angle_gamma   90.00
#
_symmetry.space_group_name_H-M   'P 1'
#
loop_
_entity.id
_entity.type
_entity.pdbx_description
1 polymer ?
#
loop_
_entity_poly.entity_id
_entity_poly.type
_entity_poly.pdbx_seq_one_letter_code
_entity_poly.pdbx_strand_id
1 'polypeptide(L)'
;MIRLISALQLLLVYSILTTAPAAAQSWTADNGNGTYTNPLFYDEFSDPDLIRVNNDFYITGTTMHSVPGLPVLHSTDLVNWRLVSYALPRFDDSDDFNLRNGKEAYGQGIWAPCIRYHNGTFYIFSNINRHGLQVFTAKSAAGPWKQYDLKKPVYDLSVLFENNRIYIVYGQSEIRMIELKPDFSGFEPNTDRLLIARTEAMGEGNHFYKINGKYYITNADGGRLQCARSANIYGPYETTVISAKETMGTSLGWFTNNMGQGTPAPSPTENLTMVKRNDQLLASVPMHQGGIVDMPNGKWWGFSMMDFRSVGRTTFLSPVTWQDGWPYFGLAGNLGRSPKTWFKPNNTSAPHAPYVRSDDFKSGQLASAWQWNHNPINTHWKLKAGELQLHTLPAKDFLWAHNTLTQRCVGPESEATVILDASHLKEGDIAGLGLMNIPYAWVAVLREGNGYTLRFFDQYKHQTIDKPLQSPQVSLRAFGDFDNDIARLSYSINGTGFESLGDTIRLPYQLKTFQGTRFALFAYNTQNKEGGYAAFSKFELKEPLADRSTNLPIGKTITLTNLADGRMVWADPHGMLVPGRSYRTNEKDTSCNFRVIDRGNGRVVLQAMNGAGFVTITGQGMAADVRLSQQETAASLLLWQDMLRGQCMLLSLHTNRFVGLNPHTGELYGADWPGTLPGKKDGTVFSWQEIAP
;
A
#
# COMPACT_ATOMS: atom_id res chain seq x y z
N MET A 1 53.35 50.81 -30.18
CA MET A 1 53.29 49.54 -30.93
C MET A 1 52.96 48.42 -29.96
N ILE A 2 51.79 47.79 -30.14
CA ILE A 2 51.49 46.34 -29.96
C ILE A 2 51.84 45.75 -28.57
N ARG A 3 50.87 45.73 -27.64
CA ARG A 3 50.04 44.57 -27.23
C ARG A 3 50.82 43.34 -26.71
N LEU A 4 50.64 43.01 -25.43
CA LEU A 4 50.12 41.70 -24.98
C LEU A 4 49.72 41.81 -23.49
N ILE A 5 48.42 41.71 -23.19
CA ILE A 5 47.89 41.50 -21.83
C ILE A 5 47.65 40.00 -21.71
N SER A 6 48.38 39.35 -20.80
CA SER A 6 48.22 37.94 -20.49
C SER A 6 47.04 37.77 -19.52
N ALA A 7 45.97 37.10 -19.97
CA ALA A 7 44.85 36.72 -19.13
C ALA A 7 45.23 35.48 -18.30
N LEU A 8 45.18 35.60 -16.98
CA LEU A 8 45.29 34.49 -16.03
C LEU A 8 43.91 33.80 -15.95
N GLN A 9 43.77 32.61 -16.51
CA GLN A 9 42.58 31.77 -16.30
C GLN A 9 42.70 31.06 -14.95
N LEU A 10 41.89 31.48 -13.97
CA LEU A 10 41.63 30.72 -12.76
C LEU A 10 40.74 29.52 -13.12
N LEU A 11 41.27 28.29 -13.07
CA LEU A 11 40.45 27.09 -13.06
C LEU A 11 39.73 26.99 -11.70
N LEU A 12 38.43 27.31 -11.70
CA LEU A 12 37.55 26.97 -10.58
C LEU A 12 37.23 25.48 -10.67
N VAL A 13 37.93 24.66 -9.87
CA VAL A 13 37.55 23.27 -9.65
C VAL A 13 36.28 23.28 -8.81
N TYR A 14 35.12 23.06 -9.47
CA TYR A 14 33.89 22.73 -8.76
C TYR A 14 34.05 21.35 -8.15
N SER A 15 34.40 21.32 -6.86
CA SER A 15 34.24 20.14 -6.03
C SER A 15 32.75 19.83 -5.96
N ILE A 16 32.29 18.87 -6.76
CA ILE A 16 30.97 18.26 -6.59
C ILE A 16 31.03 17.52 -5.26
N LEU A 17 30.61 18.19 -4.18
CA LEU A 17 30.26 17.53 -2.93
C LEU A 17 29.08 16.61 -3.25
N THR A 18 29.38 15.34 -3.52
CA THR A 18 28.37 14.28 -3.50
C THR A 18 27.91 14.13 -2.06
N THR A 19 26.87 14.86 -1.68
CA THR A 19 26.13 14.57 -0.46
C THR A 19 25.61 13.15 -0.60
N ALA A 20 26.06 12.25 0.27
CA ALA A 20 25.45 10.93 0.36
C ALA A 20 23.93 11.12 0.52
N PRO A 21 23.09 10.40 -0.25
CA PRO A 21 21.66 10.51 -0.10
C PRO A 21 21.30 10.18 1.36
N ALA A 22 20.51 11.05 1.99
CA ALA A 22 20.04 10.81 3.34
C ALA A 22 19.23 9.51 3.37
N ALA A 23 19.40 8.69 4.42
CA ALA A 23 18.62 7.49 4.62
C ALA A 23 17.12 7.81 4.58
N ALA A 24 16.35 7.00 3.85
CA ALA A 24 14.91 7.21 3.73
C ALA A 24 14.25 7.05 5.11
N GLN A 25 13.53 8.09 5.56
CA GLN A 25 12.84 8.11 6.86
C GLN A 25 11.38 7.63 6.77
N SER A 26 10.83 7.58 5.56
CA SER A 26 9.48 7.09 5.28
C SER A 26 9.49 6.26 4.01
N TRP A 27 8.58 5.28 3.92
CA TRP A 27 8.53 4.30 2.86
C TRP A 27 8.43 4.97 1.49
N THR A 28 9.31 4.54 0.59
CA THR A 28 9.21 4.81 -0.83
C THR A 28 9.46 3.52 -1.61
N ALA A 29 8.70 3.33 -2.68
CA ALA A 29 8.88 2.21 -3.59
C ALA A 29 10.15 2.39 -4.45
N ASP A 30 10.65 3.61 -4.62
CA ASP A 30 11.88 3.89 -5.37
C ASP A 30 13.12 3.42 -4.59
N ASN A 31 13.91 2.55 -5.18
CA ASN A 31 15.12 2.01 -4.57
C ASN A 31 16.33 2.95 -4.68
N GLY A 32 16.19 4.10 -5.36
CA GLY A 32 17.28 5.07 -5.58
C GLY A 32 18.36 4.60 -6.56
N ASN A 33 18.18 3.43 -7.18
CA ASN A 33 19.14 2.82 -8.10
C ASN A 33 18.57 2.63 -9.52
N GLY A 34 17.44 3.26 -9.85
CA GLY A 34 16.77 3.08 -11.15
C GLY A 34 15.77 1.92 -11.21
N THR A 35 15.51 1.27 -10.07
CA THR A 35 14.43 0.28 -9.90
C THR A 35 13.41 0.74 -8.86
N TYR A 36 12.23 0.14 -8.89
CA TYR A 36 11.23 0.25 -7.83
C TYR A 36 10.89 -1.12 -7.27
N THR A 37 10.42 -1.18 -6.03
CA THR A 37 9.94 -2.39 -5.37
C THR A 37 8.52 -2.17 -4.86
N ASN A 38 7.61 -3.06 -5.27
CA ASN A 38 6.23 -3.10 -4.79
C ASN A 38 6.14 -3.45 -3.29
N PRO A 39 5.10 -2.96 -2.59
CA PRO A 39 4.00 -2.11 -3.10
C PRO A 39 4.42 -0.64 -3.33
N LEU A 40 3.68 0.09 -4.17
CA LEU A 40 3.89 1.53 -4.39
C LEU A 40 3.67 2.33 -3.09
N PHE A 41 2.66 1.92 -2.33
CA PHE A 41 2.30 2.47 -1.03
C PHE A 41 2.27 1.33 -0.02
N TYR A 42 3.10 1.38 1.03
CA TYR A 42 3.03 0.43 2.14
C TYR A 42 2.09 0.92 3.25
N ASP A 43 1.12 1.75 2.87
CA ASP A 43 -0.07 2.06 3.64
C ASP A 43 -1.30 1.88 2.75
N GLU A 44 -2.48 1.90 3.36
CA GLU A 44 -3.72 1.69 2.64
C GLU A 44 -3.92 2.71 1.50
N PHE A 45 -4.00 2.20 0.27
CA PHE A 45 -4.49 2.92 -0.89
C PHE A 45 -5.32 1.94 -1.73
N SER A 46 -6.61 1.96 -1.46
CA SER A 46 -7.58 1.02 -2.00
C SER A 46 -8.25 1.52 -3.27
N ASP A 47 -8.69 0.60 -4.12
CA ASP A 47 -9.46 0.87 -5.33
C ASP A 47 -8.83 1.94 -6.22
N PRO A 48 -7.54 1.79 -6.61
CA PRO A 48 -6.84 2.82 -7.36
C PRO A 48 -7.42 3.00 -8.75
N ASP A 49 -7.61 4.26 -9.18
CA ASP A 49 -7.84 4.61 -10.60
C ASP A 49 -6.84 5.70 -11.01
N LEU A 50 -6.18 5.49 -12.16
CA LEU A 50 -5.01 6.24 -12.58
C LEU A 50 -5.18 6.71 -14.04
N ILE A 51 -4.86 7.97 -14.30
CA ILE A 51 -4.80 8.55 -15.64
C ILE A 51 -3.46 9.21 -15.94
N ARG A 52 -3.10 9.29 -17.22
CA ARG A 52 -2.05 10.16 -17.72
C ARG A 52 -2.67 11.42 -18.34
N VAL A 53 -2.08 12.58 -18.05
CA VAL A 53 -2.35 13.86 -18.72
C VAL A 53 -1.02 14.40 -19.22
N ASN A 54 -0.83 14.37 -20.54
CA ASN A 54 0.47 14.68 -21.17
C ASN A 54 1.60 13.77 -20.62
N ASN A 55 2.54 14.33 -19.85
CA ASN A 55 3.67 13.60 -19.27
C ASN A 55 3.48 13.28 -17.78
N ASP A 56 2.39 13.73 -17.18
CA ASP A 56 2.11 13.59 -15.76
C ASP A 56 1.03 12.54 -15.52
N PHE A 57 1.07 11.94 -14.34
CA PHE A 57 0.18 10.87 -13.91
C PHE A 57 -0.57 11.30 -12.65
N TYR A 58 -1.84 10.93 -12.59
CA TYR A 58 -2.72 11.25 -11.48
C TYR A 58 -3.45 10.00 -11.04
N ILE A 59 -3.53 9.77 -9.72
CA ILE A 59 -4.22 8.62 -9.14
C ILE A 59 -5.13 9.09 -8.00
N THR A 60 -6.30 8.46 -7.90
CA THR A 60 -7.21 8.60 -6.77
C THR A 60 -7.63 7.22 -6.24
N GLY A 61 -8.23 7.18 -5.06
CA GLY A 61 -8.60 5.93 -4.40
C GLY A 61 -9.62 6.11 -3.29
N THR A 62 -10.11 4.99 -2.79
CA THR A 62 -11.12 4.87 -1.75
C THR A 62 -10.61 5.36 -0.39
N THR A 63 -11.47 6.05 0.36
CA THR A 63 -11.22 6.42 1.77
C THR A 63 -12.40 6.14 2.70
N MET A 64 -13.42 5.43 2.23
CA MET A 64 -14.61 5.07 3.01
C MET A 64 -15.23 6.30 3.68
N HIS A 65 -15.30 6.31 5.02
CA HIS A 65 -15.91 7.34 5.86
C HIS A 65 -14.88 8.36 6.37
N SER A 66 -13.61 8.25 5.97
CA SER A 66 -12.56 9.18 6.39
C SER A 66 -12.60 10.47 5.57
N VAL A 67 -12.47 11.63 6.24
CA VAL A 67 -12.37 12.95 5.59
C VAL A 67 -11.13 13.73 6.05
N PRO A 68 -10.48 14.54 5.20
CA PRO A 68 -10.80 14.74 3.79
C PRO A 68 -10.58 13.44 2.99
N GLY A 69 -11.41 13.19 1.98
CA GLY A 69 -11.46 11.96 1.19
C GLY A 69 -11.17 12.21 -0.28
N LEU A 70 -11.10 11.14 -1.07
CA LEU A 70 -10.67 11.17 -2.49
C LEU A 70 -9.30 11.86 -2.64
N PRO A 71 -8.22 11.27 -2.10
CA PRO A 71 -6.88 11.80 -2.31
C PRO A 71 -6.57 11.82 -3.81
N VAL A 72 -5.91 12.88 -4.26
CA VAL A 72 -5.39 13.00 -5.63
C VAL A 72 -3.89 13.12 -5.53
N LEU A 73 -3.18 12.11 -6.02
CA LEU A 73 -1.72 12.10 -6.03
C LEU A 73 -1.21 12.33 -7.45
N HIS A 74 -0.03 12.92 -7.56
CA HIS A 74 0.65 13.25 -8.81
C HIS A 74 1.99 12.53 -8.89
N SER A 75 2.37 12.04 -10.07
CA SER A 75 3.70 11.50 -10.38
C SER A 75 4.14 11.85 -11.80
N THR A 76 5.46 11.83 -12.04
CA THR A 76 6.06 11.91 -13.39
C THR A 76 6.67 10.59 -13.86
N ASP A 77 6.70 9.58 -12.98
CA ASP A 77 7.40 8.30 -13.22
C ASP A 77 6.64 7.06 -12.74
N LEU A 78 5.38 7.22 -12.29
CA LEU A 78 4.48 6.19 -11.72
C LEU A 78 4.95 5.56 -10.40
N VAL A 79 6.10 5.95 -9.87
CA VAL A 79 6.71 5.34 -8.69
C VAL A 79 6.73 6.32 -7.53
N ASN A 80 7.23 7.54 -7.79
CA ASN A 80 7.29 8.59 -6.80
C ASN A 80 6.05 9.45 -6.92
N TRP A 81 5.21 9.40 -5.90
CA TRP A 81 3.94 10.10 -5.85
C TRP A 81 3.99 11.19 -4.80
N ARG A 82 3.25 12.27 -5.02
CA ARG A 82 2.99 13.32 -4.03
C ARG A 82 1.49 13.57 -3.94
N LEU A 83 0.93 13.69 -2.75
CA LEU A 83 -0.43 14.19 -2.57
C LEU A 83 -0.52 15.65 -3.04
N VAL A 84 -1.49 15.97 -3.89
CA VAL A 84 -1.72 17.34 -4.40
C VAL A 84 -3.03 17.95 -3.92
N SER A 85 -4.06 17.15 -3.66
CA SER A 85 -5.30 17.60 -3.03
C SER A 85 -6.11 16.43 -2.49
N TYR A 86 -7.15 16.75 -1.71
CA TYR A 86 -8.28 15.87 -1.49
C TYR A 86 -9.50 16.48 -2.18
N ALA A 87 -10.19 15.70 -3.01
CA ALA A 87 -11.32 16.22 -3.78
C ALA A 87 -12.60 16.40 -2.93
N LEU A 88 -12.73 15.63 -1.84
CA LEU A 88 -13.83 15.74 -0.89
C LEU A 88 -13.28 16.25 0.45
N PRO A 89 -13.44 17.53 0.80
CA PRO A 89 -12.98 18.04 2.09
C PRO A 89 -13.84 17.54 3.27
N ARG A 90 -15.13 17.30 3.02
CA ARG A 90 -16.14 16.88 4.00
C ARG A 90 -17.32 16.22 3.27
N PHE A 91 -18.00 15.27 3.90
CA PHE A 91 -19.32 14.81 3.42
C PHE A 91 -20.42 15.83 3.72
N ASP A 92 -21.52 15.75 2.99
CA ASP A 92 -22.75 16.51 3.28
C ASP A 92 -23.27 16.23 4.70
N ASP A 93 -24.07 17.14 5.26
CA ASP A 93 -24.61 16.97 6.61
C ASP A 93 -25.63 15.84 6.67
N SER A 94 -25.23 14.70 7.24
CA SER A 94 -26.08 13.54 7.46
C SER A 94 -25.77 12.87 8.79
N ASP A 95 -26.74 12.13 9.35
CA ASP A 95 -26.56 11.52 10.67
C ASP A 95 -25.49 10.42 10.69
N ASP A 96 -25.39 9.63 9.63
CA ASP A 96 -24.38 8.58 9.50
C ASP A 96 -22.96 9.14 9.38
N PHE A 97 -22.72 10.14 8.53
CA PHE A 97 -21.40 10.76 8.38
C PHE A 97 -20.99 11.64 9.55
N ASN A 98 -21.93 12.10 10.37
CA ASN A 98 -21.64 12.92 11.55
C ASN A 98 -21.74 12.16 12.88
N LEU A 99 -21.90 10.82 12.88
CA LEU A 99 -22.06 10.00 14.10
C LEU A 99 -23.21 10.45 15.02
N ARG A 100 -24.33 10.93 14.45
CA ARG A 100 -25.49 11.42 15.21
C ARG A 100 -26.59 10.36 15.29
N ASN A 101 -27.44 10.45 16.30
CA ASN A 101 -28.67 9.65 16.42
C ASN A 101 -28.44 8.14 16.31
N GLY A 102 -27.29 7.65 16.79
CA GLY A 102 -26.91 6.24 16.72
C GLY A 102 -26.67 5.73 15.29
N LYS A 103 -26.39 6.62 14.33
CA LYS A 103 -26.03 6.27 12.95
C LYS A 103 -24.52 6.39 12.74
N GLU A 104 -24.01 5.56 11.84
CA GLU A 104 -22.60 5.44 11.51
C GLU A 104 -22.42 5.07 10.03
N ALA A 105 -21.25 5.38 9.48
CA ALA A 105 -20.88 5.11 8.10
C ALA A 105 -19.61 4.23 7.98
N TYR A 106 -19.24 3.45 9.00
CA TYR A 106 -18.08 2.57 8.90
C TYR A 106 -18.23 1.60 7.72
N GLY A 107 -17.20 1.54 6.86
CA GLY A 107 -17.21 0.76 5.60
C GLY A 107 -18.12 1.32 4.51
N GLN A 108 -18.67 2.51 4.70
CA GLN A 108 -19.52 3.23 3.75
C GLN A 108 -18.85 4.54 3.35
N GLY A 109 -19.55 5.43 2.64
CA GLY A 109 -18.97 6.66 2.09
C GLY A 109 -18.29 6.40 0.75
N ILE A 110 -17.07 6.90 0.57
CA ILE A 110 -16.34 6.84 -0.70
C ILE A 110 -15.95 5.41 -1.02
N TRP A 111 -16.55 4.82 -2.05
CA TRP A 111 -16.15 3.55 -2.67
C TRP A 111 -15.47 3.81 -4.04
N ALA A 112 -15.06 2.73 -4.71
CA ALA A 112 -14.23 2.70 -5.93
C ALA A 112 -14.45 3.92 -6.85
N PRO A 113 -13.53 4.90 -6.83
CA PRO A 113 -13.63 6.11 -7.64
C PRO A 113 -13.06 5.92 -9.04
N CYS A 114 -13.48 6.78 -9.97
CA CYS A 114 -12.95 6.89 -11.32
C CYS A 114 -12.51 8.33 -11.60
N ILE A 115 -11.23 8.55 -11.87
CA ILE A 115 -10.65 9.84 -12.28
C ILE A 115 -10.51 9.93 -13.80
N ARG A 116 -10.95 11.03 -14.41
CA ARG A 116 -10.79 11.27 -15.86
C ARG A 116 -10.35 12.71 -16.11
N TYR A 117 -9.68 12.91 -17.24
CA TYR A 117 -9.38 14.25 -17.74
C TYR A 117 -9.98 14.40 -19.13
N HIS A 118 -10.81 15.43 -19.32
CA HIS A 118 -11.48 15.69 -20.58
C HIS A 118 -11.64 17.20 -20.80
N ASN A 119 -11.29 17.69 -21.99
CA ASN A 119 -11.43 19.10 -22.39
C ASN A 119 -10.97 20.12 -21.32
N GLY A 120 -9.76 19.95 -20.79
CA GLY A 120 -9.19 20.90 -19.83
C GLY A 120 -9.72 20.78 -18.40
N THR A 121 -10.39 19.68 -18.06
CA THR A 121 -11.06 19.50 -16.77
C THR A 121 -10.79 18.11 -16.21
N PHE A 122 -10.42 18.04 -14.94
CA PHE A 122 -10.39 16.82 -14.15
C PHE A 122 -11.78 16.51 -13.62
N TYR A 123 -12.13 15.23 -13.63
CA TYR A 123 -13.36 14.67 -13.10
C TYR A 123 -13.01 13.52 -12.17
N ILE A 124 -13.69 13.43 -11.03
CA ILE A 124 -13.70 12.22 -10.21
C ILE A 124 -15.17 11.82 -10.03
N PHE A 125 -15.48 10.59 -10.38
CA PHE A 125 -16.79 9.97 -10.22
C PHE A 125 -16.68 8.95 -9.12
N SER A 126 -17.50 9.05 -8.07
CA SER A 126 -17.51 8.05 -7.00
C SER A 126 -18.93 7.84 -6.50
N ASN A 127 -19.29 6.57 -6.32
CA ASN A 127 -20.50 6.23 -5.62
C ASN A 127 -20.25 6.38 -4.12
N ILE A 128 -20.86 7.41 -3.52
CA ILE A 128 -20.87 7.57 -2.07
C ILE A 128 -21.93 6.59 -1.54
N ASN A 129 -21.48 5.48 -0.98
CA ASN A 129 -22.36 4.40 -0.54
C ASN A 129 -23.42 4.93 0.43
N ARG A 130 -24.69 4.52 0.22
CA ARG A 130 -25.95 5.06 0.82
C ARG A 130 -26.42 6.45 0.33
N HIS A 131 -25.62 7.19 -0.42
CA HIS A 131 -25.93 8.57 -0.86
C HIS A 131 -25.98 8.72 -2.40
N GLY A 132 -25.40 7.79 -3.15
CA GLY A 132 -25.47 7.71 -4.61
C GLY A 132 -24.22 8.25 -5.31
N LEU A 133 -24.27 8.29 -6.65
CA LEU A 133 -23.19 8.81 -7.47
C LEU A 133 -22.99 10.31 -7.26
N GLN A 134 -21.73 10.69 -7.03
CA GLN A 134 -21.30 12.08 -7.00
C GLN A 134 -20.15 12.31 -7.98
N VAL A 135 -20.09 13.53 -8.51
CA VAL A 135 -19.08 13.97 -9.48
C VAL A 135 -18.33 15.17 -8.93
N PHE A 136 -17.01 15.12 -8.95
CA PHE A 136 -16.11 16.20 -8.52
C PHE A 136 -15.37 16.72 -9.74
N THR A 137 -15.33 18.04 -9.94
CA THR A 137 -14.69 18.66 -11.11
C THR A 137 -13.72 19.75 -10.72
N ALA A 138 -12.58 19.83 -11.41
CA ALA A 138 -11.60 20.90 -11.21
C ALA A 138 -10.81 21.19 -12.49
N LYS A 139 -10.32 22.42 -12.65
CA LYS A 139 -9.41 22.78 -13.76
C LYS A 139 -7.96 22.36 -13.51
N SER A 140 -7.63 22.10 -12.24
CA SER A 140 -6.34 21.60 -11.79
C SER A 140 -6.57 20.42 -10.85
N ALA A 141 -5.70 19.41 -10.89
CA ALA A 141 -5.72 18.30 -9.93
C ALA A 141 -5.47 18.76 -8.47
N ALA A 142 -4.97 19.98 -8.27
CA ALA A 142 -4.86 20.62 -6.96
C ALA A 142 -6.18 21.27 -6.47
N GLY A 143 -7.25 21.21 -7.27
CA GLY A 143 -8.51 21.89 -7.00
C GLY A 143 -8.50 23.38 -7.42
N PRO A 144 -9.45 24.18 -6.91
CA PRO A 144 -10.57 23.75 -6.07
C PRO A 144 -11.53 22.81 -6.81
N TRP A 145 -12.15 21.90 -6.07
CA TRP A 145 -13.08 20.91 -6.60
C TRP A 145 -14.53 21.36 -6.40
N LYS A 146 -15.36 21.21 -7.45
CA LYS A 146 -16.81 21.41 -7.41
C LYS A 146 -17.52 20.06 -7.43
N GLN A 147 -18.43 19.86 -6.49
CA GLN A 147 -19.21 18.63 -6.31
C GLN A 147 -20.60 18.74 -6.94
N TYR A 148 -21.08 17.64 -7.51
CA TYR A 148 -22.43 17.44 -8.03
C TYR A 148 -22.98 16.12 -7.47
N ASP A 149 -24.21 16.13 -7.01
CA ASP A 149 -24.86 14.94 -6.44
C ASP A 149 -26.02 14.48 -7.34
N LEU A 150 -25.91 13.24 -7.83
CA LEU A 150 -26.86 12.64 -8.76
C LEU A 150 -27.85 11.71 -8.07
N LYS A 151 -27.65 11.40 -6.77
CA LYS A 151 -28.52 10.60 -5.89
C LYS A 151 -28.83 9.15 -6.32
N LYS A 152 -28.53 8.75 -7.56
CA LYS A 152 -28.69 7.38 -8.06
C LYS A 152 -27.43 6.56 -7.73
N PRO A 153 -27.54 5.39 -7.09
CA PRO A 153 -26.40 4.49 -6.91
C PRO A 153 -25.89 3.94 -8.23
N VAL A 154 -24.57 4.00 -8.44
CA VAL A 154 -23.87 3.44 -9.61
C VAL A 154 -22.54 2.84 -9.11
N TYR A 155 -22.58 1.60 -8.64
CA TYR A 155 -21.43 0.95 -8.00
C TYR A 155 -20.35 0.54 -8.99
N ASP A 156 -19.09 0.60 -8.55
CA ASP A 156 -17.91 0.10 -9.26
C ASP A 156 -17.82 0.57 -10.70
N LEU A 157 -17.98 1.89 -10.85
CA LEU A 157 -18.15 2.54 -12.12
C LEU A 157 -16.81 2.91 -12.76
N SER A 158 -16.80 3.00 -14.09
CA SER A 158 -15.78 3.74 -14.83
C SER A 158 -16.38 4.50 -16.00
N VAL A 159 -15.83 5.68 -16.27
CA VAL A 159 -16.34 6.62 -17.27
C VAL A 159 -15.47 6.68 -18.52
N LEU A 160 -16.10 6.75 -19.70
CA LEU A 160 -15.47 7.07 -20.97
C LEU A 160 -16.19 8.25 -21.63
N PHE A 161 -15.42 9.30 -21.95
CA PHE A 161 -15.91 10.44 -22.74
C PHE A 161 -15.68 10.16 -24.22
N GLU A 162 -16.74 10.20 -25.03
CA GLU A 162 -16.65 9.97 -26.47
C GLU A 162 -17.78 10.67 -27.21
N ASN A 163 -17.48 11.37 -28.32
CA ASN A 163 -18.46 12.03 -29.18
C ASN A 163 -19.46 12.93 -28.42
N ASN A 164 -18.97 13.71 -27.46
CA ASN A 164 -19.75 14.56 -26.54
C ASN A 164 -20.73 13.81 -25.62
N ARG A 165 -20.58 12.49 -25.50
CA ARG A 165 -21.34 11.64 -24.58
C ARG A 165 -20.44 11.17 -23.43
N ILE A 166 -21.09 10.87 -22.32
CA ILE A 166 -20.46 10.38 -21.10
C ILE A 166 -21.00 8.99 -20.83
N TYR A 167 -20.22 7.96 -21.17
CA TYR A 167 -20.58 6.57 -20.94
C TYR A 167 -20.07 6.12 -19.58
N ILE A 168 -20.91 5.46 -18.80
CA ILE A 168 -20.54 4.85 -17.53
C ILE A 168 -20.75 3.35 -17.64
N VAL A 169 -19.68 2.56 -17.53
CA VAL A 169 -19.79 1.12 -17.27
C VAL A 169 -19.81 0.90 -15.75
N TYR A 170 -20.63 -0.02 -15.26
CA TYR A 170 -20.82 -0.21 -13.83
C TYR A 170 -21.38 -1.61 -13.51
N GLY A 171 -21.36 -1.98 -12.23
CA GLY A 171 -21.92 -3.24 -11.73
C GLY A 171 -20.88 -4.31 -11.41
N GLN A 172 -21.37 -5.38 -10.78
CA GLN A 172 -20.61 -6.54 -10.32
C GLN A 172 -21.18 -7.80 -10.96
N SER A 173 -20.31 -8.62 -11.56
CA SER A 173 -20.63 -9.84 -12.34
C SER A 173 -21.46 -9.62 -13.61
N GLU A 174 -22.48 -8.77 -13.55
CA GLU A 174 -23.19 -8.24 -14.71
C GLU A 174 -22.71 -6.81 -14.97
N ILE A 175 -22.03 -6.62 -16.10
CA ILE A 175 -21.50 -5.31 -16.45
C ILE A 175 -22.52 -4.60 -17.33
N ARG A 176 -22.96 -3.44 -16.85
CA ARG A 176 -23.96 -2.61 -17.51
C ARG A 176 -23.33 -1.32 -17.98
N MET A 177 -24.01 -0.62 -18.89
CA MET A 177 -23.65 0.71 -19.31
C MET A 177 -24.86 1.63 -19.28
N ILE A 178 -24.64 2.87 -18.86
CA ILE A 178 -25.63 3.96 -18.87
C ILE A 178 -24.96 5.25 -19.34
N GLU A 179 -25.72 6.16 -19.95
CA GLU A 179 -25.21 7.48 -20.36
C GLU A 179 -25.59 8.55 -19.34
N LEU A 180 -24.65 9.45 -19.07
CA LEU A 180 -24.81 10.59 -18.17
C LEU A 180 -25.02 11.88 -18.98
N LYS A 181 -25.94 12.74 -18.54
CA LYS A 181 -26.14 14.05 -19.15
C LYS A 181 -24.89 14.92 -18.96
N PRO A 182 -24.42 15.67 -19.98
CA PRO A 182 -23.21 16.48 -19.89
C PRO A 182 -23.19 17.55 -18.79
N ASP A 183 -24.36 17.96 -18.30
CA ASP A 183 -24.54 18.96 -17.23
C ASP A 183 -24.64 18.34 -15.82
N PHE A 184 -24.52 17.01 -15.71
CA PHE A 184 -24.67 16.24 -14.47
C PHE A 184 -26.05 16.36 -13.79
N SER A 185 -27.09 16.78 -14.53
CA SER A 185 -28.47 16.85 -14.01
C SER A 185 -29.14 15.48 -13.85
N GLY A 186 -28.49 14.41 -14.32
CA GLY A 186 -28.99 13.04 -14.23
C GLY A 186 -28.51 12.20 -15.40
N PHE A 187 -29.25 11.13 -15.69
CA PHE A 187 -28.91 10.15 -16.72
C PHE A 187 -29.77 10.34 -17.97
N GLU A 188 -29.24 9.92 -19.12
CA GLU A 188 -30.01 9.90 -20.36
C GLU A 188 -31.07 8.78 -20.32
N PRO A 189 -32.36 9.08 -20.61
CA PRO A 189 -33.43 8.08 -20.56
C PRO A 189 -33.18 6.90 -21.49
N ASN A 190 -33.55 5.69 -21.06
CA ASN A 190 -33.52 4.46 -21.86
C ASN A 190 -32.12 4.06 -22.39
N THR A 191 -31.04 4.53 -21.76
CA THR A 191 -29.65 4.17 -22.15
C THR A 191 -29.04 3.04 -21.32
N ASP A 192 -29.67 2.70 -20.18
CA ASP A 192 -29.22 1.64 -19.28
C ASP A 192 -29.37 0.26 -19.93
N ARG A 193 -28.26 -0.44 -20.15
CA ARG A 193 -28.27 -1.75 -20.81
C ARG A 193 -27.18 -2.68 -20.30
N LEU A 194 -27.43 -3.97 -20.41
CA LEU A 194 -26.44 -5.02 -20.17
C LEU A 194 -25.40 -5.01 -21.31
N LEU A 195 -24.11 -5.00 -20.96
CA LEU A 195 -23.00 -5.20 -21.90
C LEU A 195 -22.42 -6.61 -21.81
N ILE A 196 -22.23 -7.11 -20.59
CA ILE A 196 -21.58 -8.39 -20.33
C ILE A 196 -22.42 -9.15 -19.29
N ALA A 197 -22.87 -10.34 -19.64
CA ALA A 197 -23.70 -11.16 -18.78
C ALA A 197 -22.90 -11.80 -17.64
N ARG A 198 -23.60 -12.16 -16.55
CA ARG A 198 -23.03 -12.85 -15.37
C ARG A 198 -22.19 -14.09 -15.72
N THR A 199 -22.54 -14.75 -16.81
CA THR A 199 -21.92 -16.00 -17.27
C THR A 199 -20.59 -15.81 -18.01
N GLU A 200 -20.18 -14.57 -18.28
CA GLU A 200 -18.97 -14.24 -19.06
C GLU A 200 -17.73 -13.98 -18.19
N ALA A 201 -17.79 -14.37 -16.91
CA ALA A 201 -16.66 -14.37 -15.96
C ALA A 201 -15.99 -13.01 -15.71
N MET A 202 -16.77 -11.93 -15.71
CA MET A 202 -16.36 -10.62 -15.20
C MET A 202 -16.78 -10.47 -13.73
N GLY A 203 -16.11 -9.59 -12.97
CA GLY A 203 -16.45 -9.29 -11.58
C GLY A 203 -16.76 -7.82 -11.34
N GLU A 204 -16.00 -7.14 -10.48
CA GLU A 204 -16.27 -5.79 -9.94
C GLU A 204 -15.07 -4.83 -10.10
N GLY A 205 -15.22 -3.55 -9.75
CA GLY A 205 -14.17 -2.54 -9.89
C GLY A 205 -13.77 -2.28 -11.35
N ASN A 206 -14.72 -1.82 -12.16
CA ASN A 206 -14.54 -1.68 -13.61
C ASN A 206 -13.63 -0.50 -13.97
N HIS A 207 -12.74 -0.69 -14.96
CA HIS A 207 -11.99 0.39 -15.62
C HIS A 207 -12.18 0.29 -17.15
N PHE A 208 -12.60 1.37 -17.78
CA PHE A 208 -13.06 1.40 -19.17
C PHE A 208 -12.15 2.25 -20.05
N TYR A 209 -11.72 1.67 -21.16
CA TYR A 209 -10.75 2.28 -22.07
C TYR A 209 -11.21 2.18 -23.51
N LYS A 210 -10.74 3.15 -24.31
CA LYS A 210 -10.65 3.01 -25.75
C LYS A 210 -9.18 3.01 -26.17
N ILE A 211 -8.69 1.89 -26.67
CA ILE A 211 -7.27 1.69 -27.04
C ILE A 211 -7.23 1.19 -28.48
N ASN A 212 -6.56 1.92 -29.36
CA ASN A 212 -6.36 1.57 -30.77
C ASN A 212 -7.67 1.14 -31.49
N GLY A 213 -8.74 1.90 -31.27
CA GLY A 213 -10.05 1.67 -31.89
C GLY A 213 -10.89 0.54 -31.28
N LYS A 214 -10.42 -0.13 -30.22
CA LYS A 214 -11.17 -1.14 -29.47
C LYS A 214 -11.48 -0.66 -28.06
N TYR A 215 -12.53 -1.23 -27.47
CA TYR A 215 -12.98 -0.96 -26.12
C TYR A 215 -12.52 -2.07 -25.20
N TYR A 216 -12.00 -1.70 -24.03
CA TYR A 216 -11.49 -2.63 -23.02
C TYR A 216 -12.11 -2.33 -21.66
N ILE A 217 -12.49 -3.37 -20.92
CA ILE A 217 -12.94 -3.25 -19.53
C ILE A 217 -12.05 -4.17 -18.68
N THR A 218 -11.28 -3.62 -17.73
CA THR A 218 -10.58 -4.44 -16.73
C THR A 218 -11.35 -4.43 -15.42
N ASN A 219 -11.41 -5.57 -14.74
CA ASN A 219 -12.09 -5.68 -13.44
C ASN A 219 -11.58 -6.88 -12.62
N ALA A 220 -11.98 -6.97 -11.35
CA ALA A 220 -11.55 -7.99 -10.40
C ALA A 220 -12.59 -9.10 -10.24
N ASP A 221 -12.18 -10.37 -10.29
CA ASP A 221 -13.07 -11.51 -10.01
C ASP A 221 -12.39 -12.55 -9.09
N GLY A 222 -12.66 -12.46 -7.78
CA GLY A 222 -12.18 -13.44 -6.80
C GLY A 222 -10.66 -13.57 -6.75
N GLY A 223 -9.93 -12.44 -6.69
CA GLY A 223 -8.47 -12.41 -6.67
C GLY A 223 -7.80 -12.70 -8.02
N ARG A 224 -8.49 -12.36 -9.12
CA ARG A 224 -7.96 -12.37 -10.49
C ARG A 224 -8.27 -11.04 -11.15
N LEU A 225 -7.43 -10.60 -12.08
CA LEU A 225 -7.71 -9.45 -12.94
C LEU A 225 -8.17 -9.93 -14.32
N GLN A 226 -9.41 -9.62 -14.65
CA GLN A 226 -10.05 -9.92 -15.93
C GLN A 226 -9.95 -8.74 -16.88
N CYS A 227 -10.02 -9.03 -18.18
CA CYS A 227 -10.14 -8.04 -19.23
C CYS A 227 -11.18 -8.49 -20.25
N ALA A 228 -12.13 -7.60 -20.55
CA ALA A 228 -13.05 -7.74 -21.67
C ALA A 228 -12.62 -6.85 -22.83
N ARG A 229 -12.83 -7.27 -24.07
CA ARG A 229 -12.50 -6.51 -25.29
C ARG A 229 -13.61 -6.56 -26.33
N SER A 230 -13.87 -5.46 -27.02
CA SER A 230 -14.78 -5.39 -28.17
C SER A 230 -14.35 -4.35 -29.20
N ALA A 231 -14.71 -4.54 -30.48
CA ALA A 231 -14.57 -3.50 -31.51
C ALA A 231 -15.75 -2.49 -31.50
N ASN A 232 -16.86 -2.83 -30.84
CA ASN A 232 -18.04 -2.00 -30.69
C ASN A 232 -18.28 -1.71 -29.21
N ILE A 233 -18.53 -0.45 -28.84
CA ILE A 233 -18.76 -0.02 -27.46
C ILE A 233 -19.90 -0.82 -26.79
N TYR A 234 -20.88 -1.25 -27.58
CA TYR A 234 -22.04 -2.04 -27.13
C TYR A 234 -21.82 -3.57 -27.16
N GLY A 235 -20.61 -4.03 -27.49
CA GLY A 235 -20.28 -5.45 -27.58
C GLY A 235 -20.61 -6.10 -28.94
N PRO A 236 -20.58 -7.44 -29.03
CA PRO A 236 -20.28 -8.36 -27.93
C PRO A 236 -18.84 -8.23 -27.43
N TYR A 237 -18.62 -8.46 -26.14
CA TYR A 237 -17.28 -8.48 -25.55
C TYR A 237 -16.81 -9.93 -25.39
N GLU A 238 -15.56 -10.19 -25.76
CA GLU A 238 -14.82 -11.39 -25.36
C GLU A 238 -14.05 -11.11 -24.05
N THR A 239 -13.77 -12.13 -23.23
CA THR A 239 -13.10 -11.97 -21.93
C THR A 239 -11.87 -12.88 -21.78
N THR A 240 -10.88 -12.43 -21.02
CA THR A 240 -9.70 -13.22 -20.64
C THR A 240 -9.11 -12.78 -19.30
N VAL A 241 -8.37 -13.66 -18.64
CA VAL A 241 -7.61 -13.35 -17.42
C VAL A 241 -6.28 -12.71 -17.83
N ILE A 242 -5.98 -11.51 -17.34
CA ILE A 242 -4.73 -10.79 -17.64
C ILE A 242 -3.72 -10.77 -16.48
N SER A 243 -4.16 -11.09 -15.26
CA SER A 243 -3.31 -11.31 -14.10
C SER A 243 -3.93 -12.35 -13.16
N ALA A 244 -3.11 -13.27 -12.64
CA ALA A 244 -3.55 -14.26 -11.67
C ALA A 244 -2.37 -14.82 -10.87
N LYS A 245 -2.65 -15.20 -9.62
CA LYS A 245 -1.71 -15.89 -8.71
C LYS A 245 -0.50 -15.08 -8.25
N GLU A 246 -0.28 -13.86 -8.74
CA GLU A 246 0.83 -13.04 -8.25
C GLU A 246 0.54 -12.47 -6.87
N THR A 247 1.27 -12.94 -5.86
CA THR A 247 1.02 -12.62 -4.45
C THR A 247 2.18 -11.86 -3.81
N MET A 248 3.27 -11.63 -4.54
CA MET A 248 4.49 -10.97 -4.05
C MET A 248 5.07 -11.62 -2.78
N GLY A 249 4.70 -12.88 -2.51
CA GLY A 249 5.07 -13.63 -1.31
C GLY A 249 4.32 -13.20 -0.04
N THR A 250 3.19 -12.52 -0.17
CA THR A 250 2.37 -12.09 0.97
C THR A 250 1.27 -13.10 1.25
N SER A 251 1.08 -13.52 2.50
CA SER A 251 -0.04 -14.37 2.92
C SER A 251 -1.25 -13.56 3.39
N LEU A 252 -2.43 -14.20 3.39
CA LEU A 252 -3.61 -13.63 4.05
C LEU A 252 -3.29 -13.35 5.52
N GLY A 253 -3.68 -12.18 5.98
CA GLY A 253 -3.60 -11.83 7.38
C GLY A 253 -4.63 -12.55 8.25
N TRP A 254 -4.59 -12.24 9.53
CA TRP A 254 -5.71 -12.53 10.43
C TRP A 254 -6.98 -11.80 9.99
N PHE A 255 -8.14 -12.36 10.28
CA PHE A 255 -9.42 -11.80 9.85
C PHE A 255 -10.46 -11.85 10.97
N THR A 256 -11.22 -10.77 11.17
CA THR A 256 -12.36 -10.75 12.10
C THR A 256 -13.56 -11.41 11.44
N ASN A 257 -13.98 -12.56 11.97
CA ASN A 257 -14.89 -13.47 11.28
C ASN A 257 -16.37 -13.12 11.44
N ASN A 258 -16.77 -12.52 12.57
CA ASN A 258 -18.16 -12.20 12.89
C ASN A 258 -18.52 -10.71 12.76
N MET A 259 -17.70 -9.94 12.01
CA MET A 259 -17.96 -8.52 11.73
C MET A 259 -17.89 -8.26 10.23
N GLY A 260 -19.01 -7.85 9.66
CA GLY A 260 -19.16 -7.60 8.23
C GLY A 260 -19.70 -6.22 7.92
N GLN A 261 -19.71 -5.89 6.63
CA GLN A 261 -20.44 -4.72 6.14
C GLN A 261 -21.90 -4.78 6.57
N GLY A 262 -22.47 -3.63 6.99
CA GLY A 262 -23.87 -3.53 7.41
C GLY A 262 -24.18 -4.02 8.82
N THR A 263 -23.26 -4.72 9.50
CA THR A 263 -23.41 -5.01 10.94
C THR A 263 -23.27 -3.72 11.77
N PRO A 264 -23.97 -3.58 12.92
CA PRO A 264 -23.75 -2.45 13.81
C PRO A 264 -22.29 -2.35 14.28
N ALA A 265 -21.83 -1.13 14.59
CA ALA A 265 -20.52 -0.99 15.24
C ALA A 265 -20.51 -1.75 16.58
N PRO A 266 -19.49 -2.57 16.86
CA PRO A 266 -19.48 -3.46 18.02
C PRO A 266 -19.32 -2.67 19.31
N SER A 267 -19.96 -3.13 20.38
CA SER A 267 -19.75 -2.56 21.71
C SER A 267 -18.33 -2.89 22.24
N PRO A 268 -17.84 -2.17 23.27
CA PRO A 268 -16.56 -2.51 23.92
C PRO A 268 -16.52 -3.93 24.51
N THR A 269 -17.67 -4.52 24.82
CA THR A 269 -17.84 -5.86 25.40
C THR A 269 -18.32 -6.90 24.38
N GLU A 270 -18.33 -6.55 23.08
CA GLU A 270 -18.76 -7.46 22.02
C GLU A 270 -17.79 -8.64 21.88
N ASN A 271 -18.30 -9.87 21.91
CA ASN A 271 -17.46 -11.06 21.73
C ASN A 271 -17.06 -11.21 20.25
N LEU A 272 -15.87 -10.71 19.91
CA LEU A 272 -15.31 -10.78 18.57
C LEU A 272 -14.55 -12.09 18.36
N THR A 273 -14.59 -12.62 17.14
CA THR A 273 -13.88 -13.84 16.75
C THR A 273 -12.89 -13.52 15.64
N MET A 274 -11.68 -14.09 15.74
CA MET A 274 -10.67 -13.95 14.70
C MET A 274 -10.23 -15.31 14.18
N VAL A 275 -9.87 -15.37 12.91
CA VAL A 275 -9.32 -16.56 12.26
C VAL A 275 -8.03 -16.22 11.54
N LYS A 276 -7.01 -17.09 11.70
CA LYS A 276 -5.85 -17.09 10.81
C LYS A 276 -6.19 -17.97 9.61
N ARG A 277 -6.15 -17.42 8.41
CA ARG A 277 -6.37 -18.18 7.18
C ARG A 277 -5.12 -18.97 6.80
N ASN A 278 -5.28 -19.98 5.95
CA ASN A 278 -4.16 -20.79 5.45
C ASN A 278 -3.17 -19.89 4.67
N ASP A 279 -1.89 -19.95 5.04
CA ASP A 279 -0.81 -19.17 4.43
C ASP A 279 -0.48 -19.57 2.98
N GLN A 280 -1.14 -20.58 2.41
CA GLN A 280 -1.05 -20.97 1.00
C GLN A 280 -2.28 -20.56 0.17
N LEU A 281 -3.35 -20.08 0.81
CA LEU A 281 -4.57 -19.69 0.11
C LEU A 281 -4.33 -18.43 -0.73
N LEU A 282 -4.69 -18.50 -2.01
CA LEU A 282 -4.67 -17.33 -2.89
C LEU A 282 -5.82 -16.37 -2.52
N ALA A 283 -7.10 -16.80 -2.59
CA ALA A 283 -8.26 -15.91 -2.37
C ALA A 283 -8.05 -14.54 -3.02
N SER A 284 -8.21 -13.42 -2.30
CA SER A 284 -7.99 -12.05 -2.79
C SER A 284 -6.57 -11.51 -2.53
N VAL A 285 -5.60 -12.36 -2.14
CA VAL A 285 -4.19 -11.96 -2.05
C VAL A 285 -3.60 -11.63 -3.42
N PRO A 286 -3.87 -12.41 -4.50
CA PRO A 286 -3.27 -12.08 -5.77
C PRO A 286 -3.68 -10.68 -6.23
N MET A 287 -2.80 -10.06 -7.01
CA MET A 287 -3.05 -8.77 -7.64
C MET A 287 -4.40 -8.78 -8.36
N HIS A 288 -5.29 -7.89 -7.96
CA HIS A 288 -6.64 -7.76 -8.49
C HIS A 288 -7.08 -6.31 -8.49
N GLN A 289 -8.17 -6.03 -9.22
CA GLN A 289 -8.69 -4.69 -9.49
C GLN A 289 -7.64 -3.75 -10.11
N GLY A 290 -8.07 -2.58 -10.54
CA GLY A 290 -7.20 -1.64 -11.23
C GLY A 290 -7.20 -1.86 -12.74
N GLY A 291 -6.18 -1.31 -13.37
CA GLY A 291 -6.23 -0.92 -14.75
C GLY A 291 -4.88 -0.77 -15.40
N ILE A 292 -4.86 -0.11 -16.56
CA ILE A 292 -3.64 0.12 -17.33
C ILE A 292 -3.51 1.58 -17.73
N VAL A 293 -2.27 2.02 -17.86
CA VAL A 293 -1.91 3.36 -18.30
C VAL A 293 -0.72 3.29 -19.26
N ASP A 294 -0.73 4.12 -20.29
CA ASP A 294 0.40 4.25 -21.20
C ASP A 294 1.37 5.33 -20.72
N MET A 295 2.63 5.17 -21.07
CA MET A 295 3.68 6.18 -20.93
C MET A 295 3.76 7.01 -22.23
N PRO A 296 4.33 8.23 -22.18
CA PRO A 296 4.60 9.02 -23.39
C PRO A 296 5.46 8.28 -24.44
N ASN A 297 6.27 7.30 -24.03
CA ASN A 297 7.09 6.47 -24.91
C ASN A 297 6.34 5.26 -25.52
N GLY A 298 5.03 5.15 -25.30
CA GLY A 298 4.18 4.07 -25.82
C GLY A 298 4.22 2.76 -25.04
N LYS A 299 5.05 2.63 -24.00
CA LYS A 299 5.02 1.47 -23.09
C LYS A 299 3.82 1.53 -22.17
N TRP A 300 3.27 0.36 -21.81
CA TRP A 300 2.12 0.25 -20.92
C TRP A 300 2.52 -0.30 -19.55
N TRP A 301 1.79 0.16 -18.54
CA TRP A 301 1.92 -0.27 -17.16
C TRP A 301 0.55 -0.60 -16.59
N GLY A 302 0.51 -1.61 -15.73
CA GLY A 302 -0.66 -2.02 -14.98
C GLY A 302 -0.58 -1.49 -13.57
N PHE A 303 -1.68 -0.96 -13.04
CA PHE A 303 -1.84 -0.64 -11.63
C PHE A 303 -2.92 -1.54 -11.05
N SER A 304 -2.74 -2.03 -9.83
CA SER A 304 -3.71 -2.90 -9.16
C SER A 304 -3.61 -2.77 -7.65
N MET A 305 -4.39 -3.57 -6.92
CA MET A 305 -4.25 -3.71 -5.47
C MET A 305 -4.12 -5.17 -5.02
N MET A 306 -3.78 -5.37 -3.75
CA MET A 306 -3.82 -6.66 -3.07
C MET A 306 -4.38 -6.50 -1.65
N ASP A 307 -5.07 -7.52 -1.15
CA ASP A 307 -5.39 -7.61 0.28
C ASP A 307 -4.10 -7.86 1.07
N PHE A 308 -3.65 -6.84 1.79
CA PHE A 308 -2.31 -6.76 2.37
C PHE A 308 -2.36 -6.77 3.91
N ARG A 309 -3.02 -7.81 4.43
CA ARG A 309 -3.11 -8.12 5.86
C ARG A 309 -3.71 -6.96 6.68
N SER A 310 -3.25 -6.74 7.92
CA SER A 310 -3.72 -5.67 8.81
C SER A 310 -3.44 -4.25 8.34
N VAL A 311 -2.52 -4.04 7.38
CA VAL A 311 -2.25 -2.72 6.78
C VAL A 311 -3.41 -2.26 5.88
N GLY A 312 -4.21 -3.18 5.38
CA GLY A 312 -5.32 -2.92 4.48
C GLY A 312 -5.02 -3.34 3.05
N ARG A 313 -5.56 -2.63 2.05
CA ARG A 313 -5.32 -2.92 0.64
C ARG A 313 -4.31 -1.92 0.07
N THR A 314 -3.23 -2.41 -0.53
CA THR A 314 -2.11 -1.60 -1.01
C THR A 314 -2.05 -1.61 -2.54
N THR A 315 -1.50 -0.55 -3.14
CA THR A 315 -1.41 -0.40 -4.60
C THR A 315 -0.08 -0.93 -5.15
N PHE A 316 -0.13 -1.55 -6.33
CA PHE A 316 0.99 -2.19 -7.01
C PHE A 316 1.12 -1.69 -8.45
N LEU A 317 2.34 -1.76 -8.98
CA LEU A 317 2.69 -1.42 -10.36
C LEU A 317 3.34 -2.61 -11.07
N SER A 318 2.85 -2.91 -12.27
CA SER A 318 3.31 -4.03 -13.10
C SER A 318 3.70 -3.58 -14.50
N PRO A 319 4.76 -4.14 -15.11
CA PRO A 319 4.96 -4.04 -16.55
C PRO A 319 3.80 -4.73 -17.28
N VAL A 320 3.37 -4.19 -18.43
CA VAL A 320 2.36 -4.82 -19.29
C VAL A 320 3.00 -5.35 -20.56
N THR A 321 2.73 -6.63 -20.84
CA THR A 321 3.08 -7.28 -22.10
C THR A 321 1.82 -7.45 -22.95
N TRP A 322 1.79 -6.81 -24.12
CA TRP A 322 0.72 -7.01 -25.09
C TRP A 322 0.98 -8.29 -25.88
N GLN A 323 0.03 -9.22 -25.84
CA GLN A 323 0.06 -10.45 -26.64
C GLN A 323 -1.33 -10.70 -27.22
N ASP A 324 -1.43 -10.95 -28.53
CA ASP A 324 -2.70 -11.20 -29.25
C ASP A 324 -3.77 -10.11 -28.99
N GLY A 325 -3.30 -8.87 -28.79
CA GLY A 325 -4.12 -7.69 -28.50
C GLY A 325 -4.70 -7.64 -27.08
N TRP A 326 -4.14 -8.40 -26.13
CA TRP A 326 -4.50 -8.43 -24.71
C TRP A 326 -3.36 -7.88 -23.83
N PRO A 327 -3.67 -7.07 -22.79
CA PRO A 327 -2.67 -6.42 -21.93
C PRO A 327 -2.36 -7.27 -20.68
N TYR A 328 -1.51 -8.29 -20.81
CA TYR A 328 -1.13 -9.13 -19.67
C TYR A 328 -0.20 -8.39 -18.70
N PHE A 329 -0.45 -8.53 -17.39
CA PHE A 329 0.48 -8.05 -16.38
C PHE A 329 1.65 -9.04 -16.28
N GLY A 330 2.87 -8.53 -16.26
CA GLY A 330 4.09 -9.34 -16.24
C GLY A 330 4.91 -9.25 -17.52
N LEU A 331 5.90 -10.13 -17.63
CA LEU A 331 6.92 -10.11 -18.67
C LEU A 331 6.64 -11.15 -19.75
N ALA A 332 7.18 -10.95 -20.95
CA ALA A 332 7.19 -11.97 -21.98
C ALA A 332 7.84 -13.27 -21.44
N GLY A 333 7.14 -14.40 -21.61
CA GLY A 333 7.53 -15.70 -21.03
C GLY A 333 6.98 -15.96 -19.62
N ASN A 334 6.42 -14.95 -18.94
CA ASN A 334 5.87 -15.06 -17.59
C ASN A 334 4.59 -14.20 -17.42
N LEU A 335 3.63 -14.37 -18.33
CA LEU A 335 2.38 -13.61 -18.32
C LEU A 335 1.52 -13.92 -17.09
N GLY A 336 0.84 -12.91 -16.59
CA GLY A 336 -0.01 -12.98 -15.40
C GLY A 336 0.74 -12.95 -14.08
N ARG A 337 2.08 -12.86 -14.11
CA ARG A 337 2.96 -12.87 -12.93
C ARG A 337 3.94 -11.71 -13.02
N SER A 338 3.86 -10.80 -12.05
CA SER A 338 4.62 -9.56 -12.05
C SER A 338 5.82 -9.66 -11.12
N PRO A 339 6.99 -9.11 -11.51
CA PRO A 339 8.10 -9.00 -10.59
C PRO A 339 7.76 -8.04 -9.44
N LYS A 340 8.26 -8.34 -8.24
CA LYS A 340 8.14 -7.43 -7.08
C LYS A 340 9.02 -6.21 -7.26
N THR A 341 10.22 -6.39 -7.81
CA THR A 341 11.18 -5.32 -8.13
C THR A 341 11.41 -5.26 -9.62
N TRP A 342 11.27 -4.08 -10.23
CA TRP A 342 11.47 -3.88 -11.67
C TRP A 342 12.08 -2.52 -11.98
N PHE A 343 12.51 -2.32 -13.23
CA PHE A 343 13.06 -1.04 -13.68
C PHE A 343 12.01 0.05 -13.60
N LYS A 344 12.41 1.26 -13.18
CA LYS A 344 11.49 2.40 -13.18
C LYS A 344 11.01 2.71 -14.61
N PRO A 345 9.74 3.12 -14.79
CA PRO A 345 9.24 3.60 -16.08
C PRO A 345 10.01 4.81 -16.59
N ASN A 346 10.44 5.68 -15.68
CA ASN A 346 11.21 6.88 -15.94
C ASN A 346 12.09 7.24 -14.72
N ASN A 347 13.23 7.90 -14.94
CA ASN A 347 14.19 8.27 -13.88
C ASN A 347 14.29 9.79 -13.69
N THR A 348 13.14 10.49 -13.67
CA THR A 348 13.08 11.96 -13.63
C THR A 348 13.04 12.55 -12.23
N SER A 349 12.81 11.76 -11.19
CA SER A 349 12.64 12.25 -9.83
C SER A 349 13.48 11.46 -8.83
N ALA A 350 13.89 12.16 -7.76
CA ALA A 350 14.55 11.55 -6.61
C ALA A 350 13.51 10.80 -5.74
N PRO A 351 13.93 9.72 -5.06
CA PRO A 351 13.07 8.98 -4.15
C PRO A 351 12.40 9.89 -3.11
N HIS A 352 11.09 9.78 -2.98
CA HIS A 352 10.34 10.43 -1.88
C HIS A 352 9.08 9.66 -1.52
N ALA A 353 8.59 9.89 -0.29
CA ALA A 353 7.34 9.34 0.21
C ALA A 353 6.14 10.24 -0.18
N PRO A 354 4.94 9.68 -0.32
CA PRO A 354 3.76 10.42 -0.79
C PRO A 354 3.14 11.41 0.20
N TYR A 355 3.42 11.25 1.50
CA TYR A 355 2.81 12.05 2.55
C TYR A 355 3.85 12.54 3.56
N VAL A 356 3.57 13.69 4.17
CA VAL A 356 4.22 14.10 5.42
C VAL A 356 3.45 13.47 6.58
N ARG A 357 4.12 12.59 7.34
CA ARG A 357 3.47 11.78 8.38
C ARG A 357 3.69 12.30 9.80
N SER A 358 4.93 12.65 10.17
CA SER A 358 5.17 13.31 11.45
C SER A 358 4.62 14.75 11.43
N ASP A 359 4.09 15.20 12.57
CA ASP A 359 3.46 16.50 12.71
C ASP A 359 3.76 17.10 14.09
N ASP A 360 4.39 18.29 14.09
CA ASP A 360 4.63 19.06 15.31
C ASP A 360 3.54 20.11 15.57
N PHE A 361 2.52 20.16 14.72
CA PHE A 361 1.35 21.03 14.78
C PHE A 361 1.66 22.54 14.80
N LYS A 362 2.88 22.96 14.43
CA LYS A 362 3.28 24.39 14.44
C LYS A 362 2.92 25.13 13.15
N SER A 363 2.69 24.43 12.05
CA SER A 363 2.41 25.02 10.74
C SER A 363 1.07 25.77 10.68
N GLY A 364 0.16 25.51 11.64
CA GLY A 364 -1.22 25.99 11.61
C GLY A 364 -2.13 25.18 10.68
N GLN A 365 -1.64 24.11 10.06
CA GLN A 365 -2.40 23.16 9.25
C GLN A 365 -2.01 21.73 9.62
N LEU A 366 -2.96 20.79 9.53
CA LEU A 366 -2.65 19.38 9.72
C LEU A 366 -1.75 18.89 8.58
N ALA A 367 -0.74 18.09 8.90
CA ALA A 367 0.06 17.39 7.91
C ALA A 367 -0.82 16.54 6.96
N SER A 368 -0.31 16.32 5.76
CA SER A 368 -1.09 15.82 4.63
C SER A 368 -1.58 14.37 4.78
N ALA A 369 -1.05 13.61 5.75
CA ALA A 369 -1.44 12.24 6.03
C ALA A 369 -2.72 12.12 6.88
N TRP A 370 -3.14 13.19 7.55
CA TRP A 370 -4.24 13.17 8.51
C TRP A 370 -5.62 13.09 7.85
N GLN A 371 -6.47 12.23 8.40
CA GLN A 371 -7.90 12.17 8.10
C GLN A 371 -8.70 11.93 9.38
N TRP A 372 -9.82 12.62 9.53
CA TRP A 372 -10.82 12.38 10.56
C TRP A 372 -11.56 11.07 10.30
N ASN A 373 -11.82 10.33 11.37
CA ASN A 373 -12.85 9.29 11.38
C ASN A 373 -14.22 9.99 11.37
N HIS A 374 -14.96 9.87 10.26
CA HIS A 374 -16.20 10.63 10.03
C HIS A 374 -15.97 12.15 9.98
N ASN A 375 -17.04 12.90 9.72
CA ASN A 375 -16.99 14.35 9.65
C ASN A 375 -16.61 14.97 11.01
N PRO A 376 -15.59 15.86 11.07
CA PRO A 376 -15.24 16.55 12.32
C PRO A 376 -16.28 17.61 12.71
N ILE A 377 -16.34 17.97 13.98
CA ILE A 377 -17.03 19.14 14.48
C ILE A 377 -15.97 20.25 14.63
N ASN A 378 -15.90 21.13 13.62
CA ASN A 378 -14.81 22.11 13.46
C ASN A 378 -14.72 23.16 14.57
N THR A 379 -15.78 23.34 15.36
CA THR A 379 -15.75 24.20 16.56
C THR A 379 -15.10 23.54 17.78
N HIS A 380 -14.82 22.23 17.71
CA HIS A 380 -14.36 21.39 18.83
C HIS A 380 -12.96 20.79 18.60
N TRP A 381 -12.20 21.36 17.66
CA TRP A 381 -10.78 21.13 17.54
C TRP A 381 -10.07 22.39 17.07
N LYS A 382 -8.79 22.54 17.39
CA LYS A 382 -7.95 23.61 16.83
C LYS A 382 -6.47 23.27 16.95
N LEU A 383 -5.66 23.91 16.11
CA LEU A 383 -4.21 23.94 16.26
C LEU A 383 -3.83 25.22 17.00
N LYS A 384 -3.13 25.09 18.13
CA LYS A 384 -2.70 26.23 18.94
C LYS A 384 -1.35 25.95 19.57
N ALA A 385 -0.40 26.87 19.40
CA ALA A 385 0.91 26.84 20.04
C ALA A 385 1.71 25.52 19.86
N GLY A 386 1.61 24.87 18.69
CA GLY A 386 2.29 23.59 18.44
C GLY A 386 1.55 22.37 18.99
N GLU A 387 0.26 22.52 19.28
CA GLU A 387 -0.60 21.45 19.78
C GLU A 387 -1.87 21.30 18.95
N LEU A 388 -2.30 20.07 18.77
CA LEU A 388 -3.67 19.72 18.42
C LEU A 388 -4.51 19.64 19.70
N GLN A 389 -5.50 20.52 19.81
CA GLN A 389 -6.46 20.51 20.92
C GLN A 389 -7.76 19.86 20.47
N LEU A 390 -8.16 18.77 21.14
CA LEU A 390 -9.43 18.07 20.92
C LEU A 390 -10.36 18.29 22.12
N HIS A 391 -11.45 19.02 21.91
CA HIS A 391 -12.46 19.21 22.95
C HIS A 391 -13.30 17.95 23.12
N THR A 392 -13.49 17.50 24.36
CA THR A 392 -14.19 16.25 24.63
C THR A 392 -15.69 16.42 24.51
N LEU A 393 -16.27 15.60 23.63
CA LEU A 393 -17.71 15.51 23.41
C LEU A 393 -18.24 14.19 24.00
N PRO A 394 -19.55 14.12 24.31
CA PRO A 394 -20.20 12.88 24.69
C PRO A 394 -19.95 11.78 23.66
N ALA A 395 -19.46 10.62 24.11
CA ALA A 395 -19.45 9.40 23.32
C ALA A 395 -19.56 8.18 24.22
N LYS A 396 -20.29 7.16 23.75
CA LYS A 396 -20.44 5.91 24.51
C LYS A 396 -19.16 5.06 24.52
N ASP A 397 -18.33 5.17 23.48
CA ASP A 397 -17.06 4.47 23.35
C ASP A 397 -16.19 5.09 22.24
N PHE A 398 -14.99 4.54 22.07
CA PHE A 398 -13.96 4.99 21.12
C PHE A 398 -14.43 5.06 19.66
N LEU A 399 -15.27 4.12 19.19
CA LEU A 399 -15.79 4.13 17.82
C LEU A 399 -16.88 5.19 17.62
N TRP A 400 -17.37 5.82 18.68
CA TRP A 400 -18.37 6.89 18.61
C TRP A 400 -17.80 8.26 18.98
N ALA A 401 -16.50 8.34 19.25
CA ALA A 401 -15.83 9.59 19.57
C ALA A 401 -15.70 10.48 18.32
N HIS A 402 -16.44 11.59 18.32
CA HIS A 402 -16.25 12.67 17.35
C HIS A 402 -14.80 13.20 17.41
N ASN A 403 -14.35 13.82 16.32
CA ASN A 403 -13.00 14.40 16.21
C ASN A 403 -11.87 13.41 16.53
N THR A 404 -12.08 12.11 16.25
CA THR A 404 -10.97 11.16 16.26
C THR A 404 -10.14 11.38 14.99
N LEU A 405 -8.91 11.86 15.16
CA LEU A 405 -7.98 12.15 14.08
C LEU A 405 -7.08 10.95 13.80
N THR A 406 -6.96 10.53 12.55
CA THR A 406 -6.29 9.27 12.19
C THR A 406 -5.23 9.41 11.10
N GLN A 407 -4.19 8.58 11.18
CA GLN A 407 -3.32 8.25 10.04
C GLN A 407 -3.39 6.75 9.75
N ARG A 408 -3.24 6.38 8.48
CA ARG A 408 -3.02 4.98 8.08
C ARG A 408 -1.77 4.45 8.78
N CYS A 409 -1.81 3.22 9.25
CA CYS A 409 -0.59 2.53 9.63
C CYS A 409 0.29 2.27 8.39
N VAL A 410 1.60 2.27 8.59
CA VAL A 410 2.58 2.06 7.52
C VAL A 410 3.35 0.77 7.80
N GLY A 411 3.37 -0.14 6.84
CA GLY A 411 4.15 -1.36 6.92
C GLY A 411 5.57 -1.19 6.36
N PRO A 412 6.40 -2.24 6.45
CA PRO A 412 6.13 -3.49 7.17
C PRO A 412 6.02 -3.29 8.70
N GLU A 413 6.68 -2.27 9.24
CA GLU A 413 6.66 -1.89 10.65
C GLU A 413 6.62 -0.36 10.78
N SER A 414 5.84 0.14 11.74
CA SER A 414 5.89 1.55 12.13
C SER A 414 5.60 1.77 13.61
N GLU A 415 6.12 2.87 14.14
CA GLU A 415 5.98 3.28 15.53
C GLU A 415 5.50 4.74 15.58
N ALA A 416 4.27 4.95 16.05
CA ALA A 416 3.71 6.27 16.31
C ALA A 416 3.93 6.65 17.77
N THR A 417 4.52 7.82 18.02
CA THR A 417 4.69 8.40 19.36
C THR A 417 4.06 9.79 19.41
N VAL A 418 3.36 10.12 20.49
CA VAL A 418 2.76 11.45 20.71
C VAL A 418 2.90 11.85 22.17
N ILE A 419 3.02 13.15 22.44
CA ILE A 419 2.93 13.70 23.80
C ILE A 419 1.50 14.17 24.01
N LEU A 420 0.86 13.68 25.08
CA LEU A 420 -0.45 14.13 25.54
C LEU A 420 -0.29 14.95 26.82
N ASP A 421 -0.85 16.16 26.83
CA ASP A 421 -1.15 16.92 28.04
C ASP A 421 -2.64 16.81 28.37
N ALA A 422 -2.93 16.16 29.49
CA ALA A 422 -4.27 15.94 30.04
C ALA A 422 -4.68 16.97 31.11
N SER A 423 -3.91 18.04 31.31
CA SER A 423 -4.13 19.04 32.38
C SER A 423 -5.52 19.70 32.30
N HIS A 424 -6.07 19.78 31.10
CA HIS A 424 -7.36 20.40 30.82
C HIS A 424 -8.53 19.41 30.72
N LEU A 425 -8.31 18.11 30.95
CA LEU A 425 -9.40 17.12 31.03
C LEU A 425 -10.27 17.37 32.27
N LYS A 426 -11.57 17.10 32.12
CA LYS A 426 -12.58 17.14 33.17
C LYS A 426 -13.11 15.75 33.49
N GLU A 427 -13.80 15.63 34.62
CA GLU A 427 -14.44 14.40 35.09
C GLU A 427 -15.17 13.63 33.97
N GLY A 428 -14.77 12.37 33.77
CA GLY A 428 -15.32 11.47 32.76
C GLY A 428 -14.66 11.54 31.38
N ASP A 429 -13.68 12.42 31.19
CA ASP A 429 -12.90 12.51 29.95
C ASP A 429 -11.91 11.35 29.81
N ILE A 430 -11.75 10.87 28.58
CA ILE A 430 -10.77 9.89 28.13
C ILE A 430 -10.07 10.47 26.90
N ALA A 431 -8.74 10.50 26.89
CA ALA A 431 -7.97 10.94 25.72
C ALA A 431 -6.67 10.15 25.56
N GLY A 432 -6.31 9.80 24.33
CA GLY A 432 -5.14 8.95 24.11
C GLY A 432 -4.78 8.66 22.67
N LEU A 433 -3.96 7.61 22.52
CA LEU A 433 -3.50 7.04 21.25
C LEU A 433 -4.09 5.64 21.08
N GLY A 434 -4.77 5.42 19.97
CA GLY A 434 -5.44 4.16 19.63
C GLY A 434 -4.96 3.53 18.34
N LEU A 435 -5.24 2.23 18.24
CA LEU A 435 -5.22 1.43 17.02
C LEU A 435 -6.68 1.24 16.60
N MET A 436 -7.17 2.12 15.73
CA MET A 436 -8.52 2.04 15.21
C MET A 436 -8.61 0.89 14.22
N ASN A 437 -9.28 -0.17 14.66
CA ASN A 437 -9.58 -1.39 13.92
C ASN A 437 -10.78 -2.08 14.61
N ILE A 438 -11.22 -3.24 14.12
CA ILE A 438 -12.23 -4.06 14.80
C ILE A 438 -11.69 -5.48 14.91
N PRO A 439 -11.23 -5.92 16.11
CA PRO A 439 -11.19 -5.21 17.39
C PRO A 439 -10.24 -3.99 17.40
N TYR A 440 -10.53 -2.99 18.24
CA TYR A 440 -9.61 -1.88 18.53
C TYR A 440 -8.87 -2.07 19.86
N ALA A 441 -7.78 -1.33 20.03
CA ALA A 441 -7.06 -1.21 21.29
C ALA A 441 -6.53 0.23 21.46
N TRP A 442 -6.33 0.67 22.69
CA TRP A 442 -5.77 2.01 22.95
C TRP A 442 -5.08 2.11 24.31
N VAL A 443 -4.25 3.14 24.44
CA VAL A 443 -3.68 3.60 25.71
C VAL A 443 -4.05 5.08 25.87
N ALA A 444 -4.64 5.43 27.02
CA ALA A 444 -5.23 6.74 27.24
C ALA A 444 -5.14 7.20 28.69
N VAL A 445 -5.27 8.50 28.90
CA VAL A 445 -5.43 9.12 30.21
C VAL A 445 -6.92 9.36 30.45
N LEU A 446 -7.40 8.94 31.63
CA LEU A 446 -8.73 9.20 32.14
C LEU A 446 -8.67 10.22 33.26
N ARG A 447 -9.70 11.06 33.32
CA ARG A 447 -9.91 11.98 34.43
C ARG A 447 -11.03 11.46 35.34
N GLU A 448 -10.62 10.97 36.51
CA GLU A 448 -11.48 10.40 37.55
C GLU A 448 -11.24 11.15 38.88
N GLY A 449 -12.26 11.86 39.36
CA GLY A 449 -12.16 12.85 40.43
C GLY A 449 -11.08 13.92 40.16
N ASN A 450 -10.16 14.04 41.10
CA ASN A 450 -9.01 14.96 41.01
C ASN A 450 -7.75 14.29 40.42
N GLY A 451 -7.80 12.99 40.12
CA GLY A 451 -6.65 12.19 39.69
C GLY A 451 -6.62 11.95 38.17
N TYR A 452 -5.49 11.41 37.72
CA TYR A 452 -5.32 10.88 36.37
C TYR A 452 -5.05 9.38 36.45
N THR A 453 -5.74 8.62 35.61
CA THR A 453 -5.53 7.17 35.46
C THR A 453 -5.03 6.92 34.04
N LEU A 454 -3.86 6.30 33.89
CA LEU A 454 -3.42 5.75 32.62
C LEU A 454 -4.06 4.38 32.44
N ARG A 455 -4.81 4.20 31.36
CA ARG A 455 -5.53 2.96 31.04
C ARG A 455 -5.08 2.39 29.71
N PHE A 456 -4.80 1.10 29.70
CA PHE A 456 -4.77 0.27 28.49
C PHE A 456 -6.11 -0.44 28.31
N PHE A 457 -6.57 -0.55 27.07
CA PHE A 457 -7.77 -1.28 26.71
C PHE A 457 -7.54 -2.13 25.45
N ASP A 458 -7.92 -3.40 25.52
CA ASP A 458 -7.95 -4.36 24.39
C ASP A 458 -9.39 -4.90 24.25
N GLN A 459 -10.08 -4.52 23.16
CA GLN A 459 -11.47 -4.91 22.92
C GLN A 459 -11.62 -6.42 22.76
N TYR A 460 -10.66 -7.09 22.12
CA TYR A 460 -10.76 -8.52 21.83
C TYR A 460 -10.63 -9.37 23.08
N LYS A 461 -9.68 -9.02 23.94
CA LYS A 461 -9.43 -9.75 25.20
C LYS A 461 -10.34 -9.30 26.33
N HIS A 462 -11.16 -8.27 26.11
CA HIS A 462 -11.91 -7.57 27.16
C HIS A 462 -11.03 -7.17 28.34
N GLN A 463 -9.81 -6.72 28.04
CA GLN A 463 -8.79 -6.44 29.04
C GLN A 463 -8.68 -4.94 29.27
N THR A 464 -8.69 -4.57 30.55
CA THR A 464 -8.37 -3.22 31.03
C THR A 464 -7.22 -3.31 32.02
N ILE A 465 -6.22 -2.44 31.88
CA ILE A 465 -5.13 -2.30 32.86
C ILE A 465 -5.01 -0.83 33.22
N ASP A 466 -5.18 -0.54 34.51
CA ASP A 466 -5.11 0.82 35.05
C ASP A 466 -3.84 1.02 35.88
N LYS A 467 -3.24 2.20 35.71
CA LYS A 467 -2.15 2.69 36.54
C LYS A 467 -2.42 4.13 36.96
N PRO A 468 -2.19 4.50 38.23
CA PRO A 468 -2.27 5.89 38.64
C PRO A 468 -1.19 6.71 37.92
N LEU A 469 -1.56 7.90 37.47
CA LEU A 469 -0.67 8.83 36.79
C LEU A 469 -0.55 10.12 37.62
N GLN A 470 0.67 10.46 38.04
CA GLN A 470 0.92 11.61 38.91
C GLN A 470 1.00 12.95 38.16
N SER A 471 1.36 12.88 36.87
CA SER A 471 1.50 14.05 35.99
C SER A 471 0.40 14.03 34.93
N PRO A 472 -0.19 15.18 34.55
CA PRO A 472 -1.10 15.24 33.41
C PRO A 472 -0.42 14.99 32.07
N GLN A 473 0.91 15.10 32.00
CA GLN A 473 1.67 14.93 30.76
C GLN A 473 2.26 13.52 30.66
N VAL A 474 2.07 12.87 29.51
CA VAL A 474 2.58 11.52 29.22
C VAL A 474 2.89 11.38 27.73
N SER A 475 3.97 10.66 27.39
CA SER A 475 4.20 10.21 26.01
C SER A 475 3.53 8.85 25.80
N LEU A 476 2.73 8.74 24.74
CA LEU A 476 2.04 7.50 24.35
C LEU A 476 2.64 6.98 23.06
N ARG A 477 2.73 5.66 22.93
CA ARG A 477 3.31 5.02 21.74
C ARG A 477 2.56 3.77 21.34
N ALA A 478 2.39 3.63 20.03
CA ALA A 478 1.88 2.44 19.37
C ALA A 478 2.90 1.93 18.34
N PHE A 479 3.40 0.71 18.56
CA PHE A 479 4.22 -0.01 17.60
C PHE A 479 3.36 -1.06 16.87
N GLY A 480 3.52 -1.18 15.56
CA GLY A 480 2.91 -2.23 14.75
C GLY A 480 3.92 -2.97 13.88
N ASP A 481 3.76 -4.30 13.83
CA ASP A 481 4.38 -5.20 12.85
C ASP A 481 3.26 -5.81 12.01
N PHE A 482 3.05 -5.21 10.85
CA PHE A 482 1.89 -5.46 9.99
C PHE A 482 2.10 -6.68 9.08
N ASP A 483 3.35 -7.10 8.88
CA ASP A 483 3.67 -8.37 8.24
C ASP A 483 3.31 -9.56 9.15
N ASN A 484 3.33 -9.37 10.47
CA ASN A 484 2.93 -10.38 11.45
C ASN A 484 1.58 -10.11 12.10
N ASP A 485 0.85 -9.07 11.69
CA ASP A 485 -0.47 -8.70 12.20
C ASP A 485 -0.50 -8.48 13.72
N ILE A 486 0.51 -7.81 14.27
CA ILE A 486 0.60 -7.55 15.72
C ILE A 486 0.92 -6.09 16.02
N ALA A 487 0.54 -5.66 17.23
CA ALA A 487 0.91 -4.37 17.77
C ALA A 487 1.19 -4.43 19.27
N ARG A 488 1.82 -3.37 19.78
CA ARG A 488 2.04 -3.13 21.22
C ARG A 488 1.80 -1.66 21.54
N LEU A 489 1.22 -1.43 22.71
CA LEU A 489 1.02 -0.10 23.25
C LEU A 489 1.96 0.12 24.44
N SER A 490 2.48 1.33 24.56
CA SER A 490 3.45 1.69 25.58
C SER A 490 3.34 3.16 25.94
N TYR A 491 3.94 3.54 27.07
CA TYR A 491 3.95 4.91 27.54
C TYR A 491 5.30 5.29 28.17
N SER A 492 5.53 6.59 28.34
CA SER A 492 6.67 7.13 29.07
C SER A 492 6.28 8.39 29.83
N ILE A 493 6.66 8.48 31.11
CA ILE A 493 6.36 9.63 31.99
C ILE A 493 7.45 10.72 31.96
N ASN A 494 8.62 10.41 31.41
CA ASN A 494 9.76 11.33 31.31
C ASN A 494 10.19 11.56 29.85
N GLY A 495 9.47 10.97 28.88
CA GLY A 495 9.77 11.05 27.45
C GLY A 495 10.92 10.15 26.98
N THR A 496 11.56 9.38 27.87
CA THR A 496 12.69 8.49 27.55
C THR A 496 12.52 7.11 28.19
N GLY A 497 12.64 6.05 27.40
CA GLY A 497 12.32 4.70 27.88
C GLY A 497 10.80 4.50 27.96
N PHE A 498 10.31 3.58 27.14
CA PHE A 498 8.87 3.27 27.03
C PHE A 498 8.58 1.96 27.73
N GLU A 499 7.59 1.98 28.62
CA GLU A 499 7.09 0.78 29.29
C GLU A 499 5.87 0.26 28.51
N SER A 500 5.89 -1.01 28.13
CA SER A 500 4.72 -1.66 27.52
C SER A 500 3.59 -1.80 28.55
N LEU A 501 2.36 -1.53 28.10
CA LEU A 501 1.16 -1.71 28.91
C LEU A 501 0.27 -2.74 28.19
N GLY A 502 -0.02 -3.85 28.87
CA GLY A 502 -0.70 -5.00 28.26
C GLY A 502 0.21 -5.90 27.43
N ASP A 503 -0.36 -7.01 26.96
CA ASP A 503 0.32 -7.97 26.09
C ASP A 503 0.29 -7.53 24.62
N THR A 504 0.88 -8.35 23.75
CA THR A 504 0.78 -8.16 22.29
C THR A 504 -0.67 -8.18 21.83
N ILE A 505 -1.06 -7.20 21.02
CA ILE A 505 -2.38 -7.04 20.40
C ILE A 505 -2.33 -7.70 19.02
N ARG A 506 -3.39 -8.42 18.67
CA ARG A 506 -3.57 -9.03 17.35
C ARG A 506 -4.36 -8.05 16.47
N LEU A 507 -3.84 -7.75 15.28
CA LEU A 507 -4.48 -6.88 14.30
C LEU A 507 -5.04 -7.70 13.14
N PRO A 508 -6.35 -7.98 13.08
CA PRO A 508 -6.94 -8.61 11.91
C PRO A 508 -7.31 -7.57 10.83
N TYR A 509 -7.49 -8.01 9.60
CA TYR A 509 -8.32 -7.27 8.63
C TYR A 509 -9.80 -7.55 8.88
N GLN A 510 -10.67 -6.61 8.54
CA GLN A 510 -12.10 -6.67 8.86
C GLN A 510 -12.93 -5.87 7.87
N LEU A 511 -14.15 -6.33 7.60
CA LEU A 511 -15.03 -5.76 6.58
C LEU A 511 -16.02 -4.73 7.12
N LYS A 512 -16.05 -4.48 8.43
CA LYS A 512 -16.96 -3.48 9.02
C LYS A 512 -16.52 -2.05 8.68
N THR A 513 -15.23 -1.72 8.79
CA THR A 513 -14.69 -0.44 8.31
C THR A 513 -14.18 -0.53 6.88
N PHE A 514 -13.84 -1.75 6.42
CA PHE A 514 -13.18 -2.01 5.14
C PHE A 514 -11.88 -1.21 4.98
N GLN A 515 -11.24 -0.89 6.11
CA GLN A 515 -9.95 -0.24 6.16
C GLN A 515 -8.97 -1.09 6.96
N GLY A 516 -7.68 -0.94 6.65
CA GLY A 516 -6.59 -1.37 7.48
C GLY A 516 -6.54 -0.63 8.80
N THR A 517 -5.65 -1.06 9.67
CA THR A 517 -5.46 -0.45 10.99
C THR A 517 -4.99 1.01 10.83
N ARG A 518 -5.48 1.90 11.69
CA ARG A 518 -5.11 3.31 11.71
C ARG A 518 -4.62 3.73 13.10
N PHE A 519 -3.57 4.54 13.17
CA PHE A 519 -3.23 5.26 14.39
C PHE A 519 -4.26 6.37 14.62
N ALA A 520 -4.73 6.54 15.85
CA ALA A 520 -5.82 7.45 16.17
C ALA A 520 -5.51 8.31 17.41
N LEU A 521 -5.56 9.63 17.27
CA LEU A 521 -5.62 10.57 18.39
C LEU A 521 -7.09 10.85 18.68
N PHE A 522 -7.51 10.65 19.93
CA PHE A 522 -8.93 10.76 20.30
C PHE A 522 -9.11 11.40 21.66
N ALA A 523 -10.28 12.01 21.86
CA ALA A 523 -10.71 12.55 23.14
C ALA A 523 -12.26 12.54 23.20
N TYR A 524 -12.85 11.99 24.27
CA TYR A 524 -14.30 12.00 24.49
C TYR A 524 -14.67 11.94 25.97
N ASN A 525 -15.93 12.21 26.30
CA ASN A 525 -16.47 12.13 27.65
C ASN A 525 -17.50 11.00 27.77
N THR A 526 -17.40 10.19 28.82
CA THR A 526 -18.26 9.01 29.05
C THR A 526 -19.52 9.30 29.87
N GLN A 527 -19.66 10.50 30.44
CA GLN A 527 -20.76 10.88 31.34
C GLN A 527 -21.85 11.69 30.62
N ASN A 528 -21.97 11.51 29.29
CA ASN A 528 -22.97 12.15 28.44
C ASN A 528 -23.03 13.69 28.59
N LYS A 529 -21.88 14.35 28.71
CA LYS A 529 -21.73 15.81 28.81
C LYS A 529 -20.48 16.28 28.07
N GLU A 530 -20.41 17.57 27.72
CA GLU A 530 -19.16 18.17 27.26
C GLU A 530 -18.15 18.26 28.41
N GLY A 531 -16.88 17.98 28.11
CA GLY A 531 -15.81 17.99 29.10
C GLY A 531 -14.81 19.12 28.93
N GLY A 532 -13.54 18.78 29.02
CA GLY A 532 -12.40 19.66 28.83
C GLY A 532 -11.84 19.57 27.41
N TYR A 533 -10.52 19.53 27.32
CA TYR A 533 -9.82 19.18 26.07
C TYR A 533 -8.51 18.45 26.35
N ALA A 534 -8.12 17.61 25.39
CA ALA A 534 -6.80 16.99 25.33
C ALA A 534 -5.89 17.82 24.41
N ALA A 535 -4.63 18.04 24.81
CA ALA A 535 -3.64 18.69 23.97
C ALA A 535 -2.55 17.69 23.54
N PHE A 536 -2.41 17.48 22.23
CA PHE A 536 -1.42 16.57 21.65
C PHE A 536 -0.32 17.38 20.98
N SER A 537 0.94 17.03 21.24
CA SER A 537 2.11 17.62 20.57
C SER A 537 3.08 16.54 20.10
N LYS A 538 3.93 16.92 19.13
CA LYS A 538 5.04 16.08 18.64
C LYS A 538 4.57 14.67 18.23
N PHE A 539 3.65 14.57 17.29
CA PHE A 539 3.33 13.29 16.67
C PHE A 539 4.48 12.88 15.76
N GLU A 540 5.20 11.83 16.15
CA GLU A 540 6.34 11.29 15.41
C GLU A 540 5.99 9.89 14.91
N LEU A 541 6.10 9.67 13.61
CA LEU A 541 6.00 8.35 13.01
C LEU A 541 7.38 7.90 12.55
N LYS A 542 7.85 6.79 13.13
CA LYS A 542 9.10 6.13 12.73
C LYS A 542 8.80 4.88 11.92
N GLU A 543 9.51 4.71 10.81
CA GLU A 543 9.38 3.58 9.90
C GLU A 543 10.73 2.85 9.81
N PRO A 544 11.03 1.89 10.72
CA PRO A 544 12.38 1.33 10.87
C PRO A 544 12.93 0.60 9.64
N LEU A 545 12.05 0.20 8.72
CA LEU A 545 12.37 -0.55 7.50
C LEU A 545 12.14 0.28 6.22
N ALA A 546 12.02 1.61 6.34
CA ALA A 546 11.91 2.51 5.19
C ALA A 546 13.23 2.59 4.39
N ASP A 547 14.38 2.60 5.07
CA ASP A 547 15.68 2.52 4.41
C ASP A 547 15.99 1.08 4.01
N ARG A 548 16.00 0.84 2.71
CA ARG A 548 16.27 -0.47 2.09
C ARG A 548 17.58 -0.49 1.32
N SER A 549 18.43 0.54 1.48
CA SER A 549 19.69 0.68 0.75
C SER A 549 20.66 -0.49 0.96
N THR A 550 20.57 -1.20 2.08
CA THR A 550 21.40 -2.37 2.42
C THR A 550 20.76 -3.71 2.05
N ASN A 551 19.53 -3.74 1.54
CA ASN A 551 18.83 -5.00 1.23
C ASN A 551 19.34 -5.69 -0.04
N LEU A 552 20.12 -4.97 -0.84
CA LEU A 552 20.89 -5.50 -1.97
C LEU A 552 22.38 -5.54 -1.55
N PRO A 553 22.95 -6.70 -1.22
CA PRO A 553 24.29 -6.80 -0.64
C PRO A 553 25.41 -6.68 -1.69
N ILE A 554 25.43 -5.59 -2.46
CA ILE A 554 26.45 -5.34 -3.49
C ILE A 554 27.87 -5.40 -2.91
N GLY A 555 28.75 -6.10 -3.61
CA GLY A 555 30.17 -6.20 -3.27
C GLY A 555 30.45 -7.16 -2.12
N LYS A 556 29.42 -7.68 -1.45
CA LYS A 556 29.54 -8.63 -0.34
C LYS A 556 29.65 -10.06 -0.85
N THR A 557 30.24 -10.91 -0.01
CA THR A 557 30.13 -12.37 -0.14
C THR A 557 29.02 -12.82 0.78
N ILE A 558 28.06 -13.56 0.23
CA ILE A 558 26.88 -14.02 0.97
C ILE A 558 26.74 -15.54 0.90
N THR A 559 26.00 -16.09 1.85
CA THR A 559 25.33 -17.37 1.69
C THR A 559 23.90 -17.13 1.23
N LEU A 560 23.33 -18.12 0.53
CA LEU A 560 21.91 -18.18 0.20
C LEU A 560 21.36 -19.47 0.80
N THR A 561 20.22 -19.41 1.47
CA THR A 561 19.53 -20.56 2.06
C THR A 561 18.10 -20.58 1.57
N ASN A 562 17.67 -21.67 0.95
CA ASN A 562 16.31 -21.79 0.46
C ASN A 562 15.33 -21.81 1.64
N LEU A 563 14.34 -20.92 1.61
CA LEU A 563 13.44 -20.75 2.74
C LEU A 563 12.53 -21.96 2.94
N ALA A 564 12.25 -22.73 1.89
CA ALA A 564 11.31 -23.86 1.96
C ALA A 564 11.88 -25.06 2.71
N ASP A 565 13.12 -25.45 2.41
CA ASP A 565 13.75 -26.66 2.95
C ASP A 565 14.94 -26.38 3.90
N GLY A 566 15.34 -25.12 4.06
CA GLY A 566 16.43 -24.69 4.93
C GLY A 566 17.82 -25.08 4.43
N ARG A 567 17.95 -25.56 3.18
CA ARG A 567 19.24 -25.97 2.61
C ARG A 567 19.96 -24.77 2.00
N MET A 568 21.25 -24.64 2.29
CA MET A 568 22.11 -23.66 1.64
C MET A 568 22.22 -23.96 0.13
N VAL A 569 22.26 -22.94 -0.70
CA VAL A 569 22.61 -23.06 -2.12
C VAL A 569 24.08 -23.49 -2.20
N TRP A 570 24.38 -24.47 -3.06
CA TRP A 570 25.72 -25.03 -3.18
C TRP A 570 26.15 -25.05 -4.65
N ALA A 571 27.36 -24.54 -4.89
CA ALA A 571 28.01 -24.49 -6.18
C ALA A 571 28.75 -25.82 -6.45
N ASP A 572 28.14 -26.73 -7.20
CA ASP A 572 28.71 -28.05 -7.47
C ASP A 572 29.94 -27.96 -8.39
N PRO A 573 31.08 -28.59 -8.04
CA PRO A 573 32.24 -28.73 -8.93
C PRO A 573 31.92 -29.34 -10.30
N HIS A 574 30.83 -30.10 -10.44
CA HIS A 574 30.30 -30.58 -11.72
C HIS A 574 29.58 -29.50 -12.55
N GLY A 575 29.56 -28.24 -12.12
CA GLY A 575 29.08 -27.08 -12.88
C GLY A 575 27.59 -26.78 -12.73
N MET A 576 26.96 -27.22 -11.63
CA MET A 576 25.53 -27.06 -11.38
C MET A 576 25.27 -26.31 -10.09
N LEU A 577 24.19 -25.52 -10.04
CA LEU A 577 23.67 -24.99 -8.79
C LEU A 577 22.71 -26.02 -8.19
N VAL A 578 22.99 -26.48 -6.96
CA VAL A 578 22.23 -27.55 -6.31
C VAL A 578 21.89 -27.19 -4.87
N PRO A 579 20.85 -27.79 -4.27
CA PRO A 579 20.65 -27.67 -2.83
C PRO A 579 21.76 -28.40 -2.07
N GLY A 580 22.36 -27.71 -1.10
CA GLY A 580 23.39 -28.25 -0.23
C GLY A 580 22.90 -29.43 0.60
N ARG A 581 23.82 -30.33 0.95
CA ARG A 581 23.50 -31.46 1.83
C ARG A 581 23.38 -30.96 3.27
N SER A 582 22.25 -31.25 3.92
CA SER A 582 21.87 -30.74 5.26
C SER A 582 22.90 -30.99 6.37
N TYR A 583 23.75 -32.00 6.23
CA TYR A 583 24.77 -32.38 7.22
C TYR A 583 26.22 -32.07 6.80
N ARG A 584 26.44 -31.51 5.59
CA ARG A 584 27.79 -31.24 5.07
C ARG A 584 28.07 -29.77 4.76
N THR A 585 27.04 -28.94 4.68
CA THR A 585 27.16 -27.55 4.22
C THR A 585 26.99 -26.58 5.40
N ASN A 586 27.87 -25.59 5.48
CA ASN A 586 27.83 -24.47 6.41
C ASN A 586 28.56 -23.26 5.78
N GLU A 587 28.52 -22.09 6.42
CA GLU A 587 29.11 -20.86 5.88
C GLU A 587 30.63 -20.91 5.62
N LYS A 588 31.36 -21.89 6.18
CA LYS A 588 32.80 -22.08 5.95
C LYS A 588 33.10 -22.85 4.66
N ASP A 589 32.11 -23.56 4.09
CA ASP A 589 32.27 -24.18 2.78
C ASP A 589 32.20 -23.12 1.69
N THR A 590 33.32 -22.82 1.04
CA THR A 590 33.40 -21.84 -0.06
C THR A 590 32.45 -22.11 -1.22
N SER A 591 31.93 -23.33 -1.35
CA SER A 591 30.92 -23.70 -2.35
C SER A 591 29.53 -23.16 -2.01
N CYS A 592 29.28 -22.74 -0.76
CA CYS A 592 28.05 -22.06 -0.34
C CYS A 592 28.13 -20.53 -0.47
N ASN A 593 29.28 -20.00 -0.90
CA ASN A 593 29.62 -18.60 -0.77
C ASN A 593 29.59 -17.95 -2.14
N PHE A 594 28.84 -16.85 -2.27
CA PHE A 594 28.62 -16.16 -3.53
C PHE A 594 28.94 -14.68 -3.39
N ARG A 595 29.85 -14.17 -4.22
CA ARG A 595 30.08 -12.73 -4.33
C ARG A 595 28.98 -12.10 -5.18
N VAL A 596 28.33 -11.08 -4.65
CA VAL A 596 27.30 -10.30 -5.35
C VAL A 596 27.98 -9.14 -6.08
N ILE A 597 28.00 -9.18 -7.42
CA ILE A 597 28.67 -8.17 -8.23
C ILE A 597 27.64 -7.32 -8.96
N ASP A 598 27.73 -6.00 -8.77
CA ASP A 598 26.80 -5.03 -9.34
C ASP A 598 26.93 -4.89 -10.86
N ARG A 599 25.79 -4.83 -11.55
CA ARG A 599 25.69 -4.52 -12.98
C ARG A 599 24.74 -3.33 -13.25
N GLY A 600 24.46 -2.54 -12.21
CA GLY A 600 23.63 -1.34 -12.26
C GLY A 600 22.13 -1.65 -12.35
N ASN A 601 21.29 -0.70 -11.95
CA ASN A 601 19.83 -0.81 -11.97
C ASN A 601 19.31 -2.09 -11.27
N GLY A 602 19.87 -2.40 -10.11
CA GLY A 602 19.52 -3.60 -9.32
C GLY A 602 19.92 -4.93 -9.96
N ARG A 603 20.58 -4.91 -11.12
CA ARG A 603 21.09 -6.12 -11.77
C ARG A 603 22.36 -6.57 -11.06
N VAL A 604 22.47 -7.88 -10.89
CA VAL A 604 23.63 -8.52 -10.28
C VAL A 604 24.04 -9.75 -11.06
N VAL A 605 25.30 -10.13 -10.89
CA VAL A 605 25.77 -11.49 -11.15
C VAL A 605 26.28 -12.09 -9.84
N LEU A 606 26.12 -13.40 -9.68
CA LEU A 606 26.58 -14.14 -8.51
C LEU A 606 27.78 -14.99 -8.91
N GLN A 607 28.94 -14.78 -8.28
CA GLN A 607 30.16 -15.55 -8.51
C GLN A 607 30.42 -16.49 -7.33
N ALA A 608 30.51 -17.79 -7.59
CA ALA A 608 30.84 -18.79 -6.56
C ALA A 608 32.30 -18.65 -6.11
N MET A 609 32.52 -18.65 -4.79
CA MET A 609 33.84 -18.41 -4.21
C MET A 609 34.75 -19.65 -4.23
N ASN A 610 34.22 -20.84 -4.54
CA ASN A 610 35.02 -22.05 -4.77
C ASN A 610 35.69 -22.11 -6.16
N GLY A 611 35.54 -21.06 -6.98
CA GLY A 611 36.12 -20.99 -8.33
C GLY A 611 35.30 -21.65 -9.43
N ALA A 612 34.10 -22.18 -9.13
CA ALA A 612 33.25 -22.82 -10.13
C ALA A 612 32.67 -21.86 -11.18
N GLY A 613 32.65 -20.54 -10.89
CA GLY A 613 32.30 -19.48 -11.84
C GLY A 613 31.03 -18.72 -11.48
N PHE A 614 30.38 -18.15 -12.48
CA PHE A 614 29.17 -17.34 -12.36
C PHE A 614 27.90 -18.18 -12.51
N VAL A 615 26.93 -17.94 -11.63
CA VAL A 615 25.58 -18.48 -11.79
C VAL A 615 25.01 -18.01 -13.12
N THR A 616 24.67 -18.96 -14.01
CA THR A 616 24.29 -18.70 -15.40
C THR A 616 23.15 -19.62 -15.80
N ILE A 617 22.08 -19.05 -16.34
CA ILE A 617 20.91 -19.81 -16.78
C ILE A 617 21.14 -20.30 -18.21
N THR A 618 21.06 -21.60 -18.44
CA THR A 618 21.14 -22.21 -19.77
C THR A 618 19.77 -22.61 -20.29
N GLY A 619 19.65 -22.87 -21.59
CA GLY A 619 18.44 -23.45 -22.18
C GLY A 619 17.17 -22.67 -21.86
N GLN A 620 16.14 -23.41 -21.44
CA GLN A 620 14.83 -22.86 -21.04
C GLN A 620 14.75 -22.56 -19.52
N GLY A 621 15.85 -22.80 -18.78
CA GLY A 621 15.86 -22.67 -17.32
C GLY A 621 15.17 -23.81 -16.59
N MET A 622 15.13 -25.02 -17.16
CA MET A 622 14.57 -26.20 -16.48
C MET A 622 15.41 -26.56 -15.24
N ALA A 623 14.91 -27.49 -14.42
CA ALA A 623 15.71 -28.04 -13.32
C ALA A 623 17.11 -28.47 -13.83
N ALA A 624 18.14 -28.07 -13.07
CA ALA A 624 19.56 -28.17 -13.39
C ALA A 624 20.11 -27.14 -14.39
N ASP A 625 19.31 -26.42 -15.17
CA ASP A 625 19.80 -25.39 -16.11
C ASP A 625 20.34 -24.12 -15.44
N VAL A 626 20.33 -24.05 -14.11
CA VAL A 626 21.11 -23.06 -13.37
C VAL A 626 22.52 -23.62 -13.18
N ARG A 627 23.44 -23.19 -14.05
CA ARG A 627 24.82 -23.68 -14.17
C ARG A 627 25.84 -22.72 -13.60
N LEU A 628 27.08 -23.17 -13.52
CA LEU A 628 28.25 -22.36 -13.15
C LEU A 628 29.16 -22.24 -14.37
N SER A 629 29.29 -21.02 -14.90
CA SER A 629 30.10 -20.71 -16.08
C SER A 629 31.35 -19.95 -15.68
N GLN A 630 32.51 -20.32 -16.21
CA GLN A 630 33.77 -19.60 -15.96
C GLN A 630 33.73 -18.15 -16.50
N GLN A 631 32.90 -17.89 -17.50
CA GLN A 631 32.69 -16.57 -18.07
C GLN A 631 31.30 -16.05 -17.75
N GLU A 632 31.22 -14.78 -17.37
CA GLU A 632 29.96 -14.06 -17.31
C GLU A 632 29.37 -13.88 -18.71
N THR A 633 28.05 -14.05 -18.83
CA THR A 633 27.29 -13.81 -20.05
C THR A 633 26.02 -13.02 -19.75
N ALA A 634 25.28 -12.62 -20.78
CA ALA A 634 23.95 -12.03 -20.60
C ALA A 634 23.01 -12.95 -19.79
N ALA A 635 23.18 -14.27 -19.87
CA ALA A 635 22.37 -15.24 -19.13
C ALA A 635 22.82 -15.43 -17.67
N SER A 636 23.90 -14.76 -17.26
CA SER A 636 24.32 -14.65 -15.86
C SER A 636 23.60 -13.51 -15.12
N LEU A 637 22.91 -12.62 -15.84
CA LEU A 637 22.26 -11.45 -15.25
C LEU A 637 20.98 -11.84 -14.50
N LEU A 638 20.95 -11.49 -13.22
CA LEU A 638 19.82 -11.61 -12.33
C LEU A 638 19.34 -10.22 -11.91
N LEU A 639 18.04 -10.04 -11.75
CA LEU A 639 17.46 -8.89 -11.06
C LEU A 639 17.09 -9.30 -9.63
N TRP A 640 17.71 -8.64 -8.66
CA TRP A 640 17.44 -8.90 -7.25
C TRP A 640 16.03 -8.46 -6.88
N GLN A 641 15.27 -9.35 -6.25
CA GLN A 641 13.96 -9.01 -5.71
C GLN A 641 14.07 -8.89 -4.19
N ASP A 642 14.01 -7.67 -3.68
CA ASP A 642 14.01 -7.41 -2.24
C ASP A 642 12.71 -7.93 -1.60
N MET A 643 12.84 -8.96 -0.74
CA MET A 643 11.73 -9.55 0.02
C MET A 643 11.73 -9.10 1.49
N LEU A 644 12.56 -8.12 1.83
CA LEU A 644 12.85 -7.59 3.17
C LEU A 644 13.50 -8.64 4.10
N ARG A 645 13.99 -8.19 5.26
CA ARG A 645 14.47 -9.06 6.36
C ARG A 645 15.52 -10.09 5.93
N GLY A 646 16.46 -9.68 5.09
CA GLY A 646 17.51 -10.57 4.58
C GLY A 646 16.97 -11.69 3.69
N GLN A 647 15.83 -11.48 3.02
CA GLN A 647 15.26 -12.41 2.06
C GLN A 647 15.29 -11.83 0.65
N CYS A 648 15.41 -12.71 -0.35
CA CYS A 648 15.36 -12.34 -1.76
C CYS A 648 14.74 -13.42 -2.64
N MET A 649 14.29 -13.00 -3.82
CA MET A 649 14.16 -13.89 -4.99
C MET A 649 15.16 -13.43 -6.06
N LEU A 650 15.52 -14.34 -6.96
CA LEU A 650 16.45 -14.08 -8.05
C LEU A 650 15.71 -14.20 -9.38
N LEU A 651 15.38 -13.08 -10.02
CA LEU A 651 14.74 -13.07 -11.33
C LEU A 651 15.80 -13.20 -12.43
N SER A 652 15.74 -14.25 -13.23
CA SER A 652 16.58 -14.40 -14.41
C SER A 652 16.12 -13.45 -15.52
N LEU A 653 17.05 -12.63 -16.03
CA LEU A 653 16.78 -11.78 -17.20
C LEU A 653 16.87 -12.55 -18.53
N HIS A 654 17.31 -13.81 -18.50
CA HIS A 654 17.30 -14.71 -19.66
C HIS A 654 15.92 -15.33 -19.88
N THR A 655 15.27 -15.79 -18.82
CA THR A 655 13.97 -16.50 -18.89
C THR A 655 12.79 -15.64 -18.45
N ASN A 656 13.02 -14.46 -17.85
CA ASN A 656 12.02 -13.65 -17.16
C ASN A 656 11.25 -14.40 -16.06
N ARG A 657 11.92 -15.39 -15.45
CA ARG A 657 11.40 -16.30 -14.43
C ARG A 657 12.41 -16.44 -13.29
N PHE A 658 11.95 -16.94 -12.16
CA PHE A 658 12.72 -16.95 -10.92
C PHE A 658 13.55 -18.23 -10.77
N VAL A 659 14.72 -18.09 -10.16
CA VAL A 659 15.51 -19.23 -9.68
C VAL A 659 14.76 -19.90 -8.53
N GLY A 660 14.59 -21.21 -8.60
CA GLY A 660 13.88 -21.98 -7.58
C GLY A 660 14.01 -23.48 -7.78
N LEU A 661 13.46 -24.24 -6.84
CA LEU A 661 13.32 -25.70 -6.90
C LEU A 661 12.04 -26.13 -6.20
N ASN A 662 11.57 -27.34 -6.46
CA ASN A 662 10.50 -27.96 -5.69
C ASN A 662 11.12 -28.62 -4.44
N PRO A 663 10.78 -28.14 -3.23
CA PRO A 663 11.40 -28.62 -1.99
C PRO A 663 11.08 -30.08 -1.66
N HIS A 664 10.12 -30.71 -2.36
CA HIS A 664 9.63 -32.05 -2.06
C HIS A 664 10.10 -33.14 -3.05
N THR A 665 10.72 -32.78 -4.18
CA THR A 665 11.09 -33.76 -5.23
C THR A 665 12.58 -34.12 -5.21
N GLY A 666 13.41 -33.34 -4.52
CA GLY A 666 14.87 -33.49 -4.56
C GLY A 666 15.52 -32.98 -5.84
N GLU A 667 14.77 -32.23 -6.66
CA GLU A 667 15.30 -31.64 -7.89
C GLU A 667 16.35 -30.55 -7.64
N LEU A 668 17.09 -30.22 -8.71
CA LEU A 668 18.10 -29.17 -8.71
C LEU A 668 17.47 -27.81 -9.04
N TYR A 669 18.22 -26.72 -8.83
CA TYR A 669 17.71 -25.39 -9.16
C TYR A 669 17.43 -25.25 -10.66
N GLY A 670 16.23 -24.74 -10.97
CA GLY A 670 15.82 -24.22 -12.26
C GLY A 670 15.64 -22.70 -12.19
N ALA A 671 15.33 -22.08 -13.33
CA ALA A 671 15.00 -20.67 -13.50
C ALA A 671 13.72 -20.48 -14.33
N ASP A 672 12.79 -21.43 -14.24
CA ASP A 672 11.50 -21.48 -14.92
C ASP A 672 10.31 -21.24 -13.97
N TRP A 673 10.58 -20.82 -12.73
CA TRP A 673 9.54 -20.56 -11.75
C TRP A 673 8.82 -19.23 -12.04
N PRO A 674 7.47 -19.23 -12.09
CA PRO A 674 6.72 -18.04 -12.49
C PRO A 674 6.65 -16.96 -11.40
N GLY A 675 6.88 -17.33 -10.13
CA GLY A 675 6.88 -16.44 -8.97
C GLY A 675 6.61 -17.23 -7.70
N THR A 676 6.54 -16.54 -6.56
CA THR A 676 6.35 -17.18 -5.24
C THR A 676 4.87 -17.35 -4.88
N LEU A 677 4.57 -18.32 -4.02
CA LEU A 677 3.29 -18.50 -3.32
C LEU A 677 3.21 -17.61 -2.06
N PRO A 678 1.99 -17.35 -1.53
CA PRO A 678 1.75 -16.51 -0.33
C PRO A 678 2.58 -16.86 0.91
N GLY A 679 2.99 -18.11 1.07
CA GLY A 679 3.79 -18.57 2.22
C GLY A 679 5.30 -18.55 2.02
N LYS A 680 5.82 -18.20 0.83
CA LYS A 680 7.27 -18.18 0.50
C LYS A 680 8.00 -19.52 0.67
N LYS A 681 7.26 -20.63 0.76
CA LYS A 681 7.77 -22.00 1.01
C LYS A 681 7.68 -22.91 -0.21
N ASP A 682 7.59 -22.35 -1.42
CA ASP A 682 7.55 -23.09 -2.67
C ASP A 682 8.93 -23.31 -3.31
N GLY A 683 9.98 -22.82 -2.66
CA GLY A 683 11.38 -22.98 -3.06
C GLY A 683 11.93 -21.89 -3.97
N THR A 684 11.18 -20.80 -4.19
CA THR A 684 11.65 -19.63 -4.98
C THR A 684 12.28 -18.52 -4.15
N VAL A 685 12.12 -18.56 -2.82
CA VAL A 685 12.61 -17.53 -1.88
C VAL A 685 13.82 -18.05 -1.12
N PHE A 686 14.84 -17.18 -1.00
CA PHE A 686 16.07 -17.44 -0.26
C PHE A 686 16.19 -16.45 0.90
N SER A 687 16.68 -16.89 2.05
CA SER A 687 17.34 -15.99 3.01
C SER A 687 18.81 -15.85 2.63
N TRP A 688 19.40 -14.69 2.84
CA TRP A 688 20.81 -14.44 2.61
C TRP A 688 21.48 -13.88 3.86
N GLN A 689 22.77 -14.16 4.02
CA GLN A 689 23.59 -13.64 5.11
C GLN A 689 24.96 -13.24 4.58
N GLU A 690 25.47 -12.09 4.99
CA GLU A 690 26.84 -11.68 4.71
C GLU A 690 27.82 -12.58 5.48
N ILE A 691 28.85 -13.06 4.78
CA ILE A 691 29.97 -13.76 5.40
C ILE A 691 30.97 -12.69 5.80
N ALA A 692 31.22 -12.59 7.11
CA ALA A 692 32.23 -11.67 7.63
C ALA A 692 33.60 -11.96 6.96
N PRO A 693 34.36 -10.91 6.59
CA PRO A 693 35.66 -11.06 5.92
C PRO A 693 36.66 -11.97 6.62
#